data_AF-A0A9P8RT04-F1
#
_entry.id   AF-A0A9P8RT04-F1
#
_cell.length_a   1.000
_cell.length_b   1.000
_cell.length_c   1.000
_cell.angle_alpha   90.00
_cell.angle_beta   90.00
_cell.angle_gamma   90.00
#
_symmetry.space_group_name_H-M   'P 1'
#
loop_
_entity.id
_entity.type
_entity.pdbx_description
1 polymer ?
#
loop_
_entity_poly.entity_id
_entity_poly.type
_entity_poly.pdbx_seq_one_letter_code
_entity_poly.pdbx_strand_id
1 'polypeptide(L)'
;MPLGQASTADVDTQSVWSHASSSRGSTRITVALPGNTKLAIPIGPSMTISELQDEVLRRANIHKISVPEGDFTIRLESENGPIAFPEDAVVDVLDTHESGKLWLASTANNELIYIRWITPARALDFPVLSAIPTDRDPISRETSIYELKRIAANRVYSTGRFSEAALLPTFGVELFLTACPLHTTDEKETSLADLDCTGNLERPLDVFVIPVSGASADYDKSETLWGFESSHRGTAAFQTCLKVTMAEARNDDSDRHKRNLLKTLFKITHFPPALGSLYALVDENKLKPGPVAVLATCFRELALRIVPNRYFGYRIERALEGSRQIFAWLDSKCHEPSDDIDNPEAALVRFVEFKEITDDHVRDEYKVGKRCDIVEIEASGDPMSTSSSSVSRRKREIKVWTHSTCREDVRLLALAMWGYYDQHEDYYVDFRDNIADPLNDRRIPMVSPNEFSRLLSDANSNSRFRIIDPQDLQGYSSAITLSGKGYVSTFNILEGHVKDVRPVIWNAITGTEMLEPKYYETLPKSLEPLVKQRKLEGSWDLDDWEYAKDSKIDLISPQEAIVICFDLSYSMDNRLDESWAGASNSFRKMDETKQVFANVIARMLGYHLSNNYVGVVAFSDANKVEVTMELSRISIEFKDMMHQRKGEGFTALWDAISKAKDMLVAFKGKYPKTSLRIIALTDGEDNRSQTKPAELCKDLYDAEIVLDSLVVGSTSTTDLFKMSMHTGGYAFCPKSRLVLFQTFLLEPFLDISARPDIVRTPVVDYSTSSPKKPDMENIYEFPPCRPHPLERGSFVALSNAGRYFTTRTALESNTLRWSDTFSIGSGRAGKTFLSEISFILANEQSFLDVYVNERDMSFWKVIMEGPTSSPYENGVYAISVRLTEGFPQTPPLVRFLTPMLHPNITKHGRVCHTVFTSGWKDTYHVHTVLQYMYDLLKNPEPEDAVDELATLKFWTDQNTANVEIRKYVRTLPWEANKYN
;
A
#
# COMPACT_ATOMS: atom_id res chain seq x y z
N MET A 1 -33.83 45.96 10.72
CA MET A 1 -32.64 45.67 9.91
C MET A 1 -32.41 44.17 9.89
N PRO A 2 -32.80 43.52 8.80
CA PRO A 2 -32.08 42.36 8.31
C PRO A 2 -31.85 42.42 6.79
N LEU A 3 -30.70 41.90 6.37
CA LEU A 3 -30.42 41.40 5.02
C LEU A 3 -30.78 39.91 5.00
N GLY A 4 -31.43 39.43 3.94
CA GLY A 4 -31.39 38.00 3.61
C GLY A 4 -32.63 37.45 2.89
N GLN A 5 -32.35 36.69 1.83
CA GLN A 5 -33.21 35.76 1.06
C GLN A 5 -34.18 36.44 0.06
N ALA A 6 -34.05 36.29 -1.25
CA ALA A 6 -34.01 35.13 -2.16
C ALA A 6 -35.33 35.10 -2.96
N SER A 7 -35.25 35.12 -4.30
CA SER A 7 -36.10 34.37 -5.26
C SER A 7 -36.05 35.04 -6.65
N THR A 8 -35.44 34.39 -7.64
CA THR A 8 -36.10 33.73 -8.79
C THR A 8 -36.53 34.64 -9.95
N ALA A 9 -35.94 34.35 -11.12
CA ALA A 9 -36.52 34.33 -12.47
C ALA A 9 -37.30 35.56 -12.98
N ASP A 10 -36.79 36.23 -14.02
CA ASP A 10 -37.23 36.01 -15.41
C ASP A 10 -36.61 37.02 -16.41
N VAL A 11 -36.18 36.48 -17.56
CA VAL A 11 -36.30 36.98 -18.95
C VAL A 11 -35.75 38.37 -19.34
N ASP A 12 -34.60 38.33 -20.00
CA ASP A 12 -34.18 38.98 -21.27
C ASP A 12 -34.10 40.51 -21.49
N THR A 13 -33.03 40.85 -22.25
CA THR A 13 -32.75 42.03 -23.12
C THR A 13 -32.04 43.30 -22.59
N GLN A 14 -30.84 43.52 -23.17
CA GLN A 14 -30.25 44.75 -23.72
C GLN A 14 -30.01 46.00 -22.82
N SER A 15 -28.72 46.32 -22.62
CA SER A 15 -28.01 47.48 -23.21
C SER A 15 -26.96 48.08 -22.25
N VAL A 16 -25.72 48.16 -22.76
CA VAL A 16 -24.50 48.59 -22.08
C VAL A 16 -24.04 49.90 -22.71
N TRP A 17 -24.00 51.01 -21.98
CA TRP A 17 -23.21 52.23 -22.27
C TRP A 17 -22.81 52.83 -20.91
N SER A 18 -21.53 52.75 -20.50
CA SER A 18 -20.41 53.65 -20.83
C SER A 18 -20.42 54.97 -20.05
N HIS A 19 -19.30 55.29 -19.39
CA HIS A 19 -18.48 56.50 -19.61
C HIS A 19 -17.48 56.72 -18.46
N ALA A 20 -16.19 56.57 -18.76
CA ALA A 20 -15.11 57.32 -18.10
C ALA A 20 -13.99 57.56 -19.13
N SER A 21 -13.55 58.82 -19.25
CA SER A 21 -12.77 59.34 -20.37
C SER A 21 -11.27 59.50 -20.07
N SER A 22 -10.47 59.02 -21.02
CA SER A 22 -9.26 59.63 -21.62
C SER A 22 -8.12 60.17 -20.72
N SER A 23 -7.07 59.34 -20.56
CA SER A 23 -5.68 59.78 -20.74
C SER A 23 -4.97 58.76 -21.65
N ARG A 24 -4.58 59.19 -22.87
CA ARG A 24 -3.96 58.30 -23.88
C ARG A 24 -2.52 57.98 -23.45
N GLY A 25 -2.32 56.85 -22.79
CA GLY A 25 -1.00 56.25 -22.61
C GLY A 25 -0.50 55.71 -23.96
N SER A 26 0.64 56.21 -24.46
CA SER A 26 1.32 55.62 -25.61
C SER A 26 1.87 54.25 -25.23
N THR A 27 1.36 53.20 -25.86
CA THR A 27 1.86 51.82 -25.72
C THR A 27 3.33 51.78 -26.15
N ARG A 28 4.18 51.15 -25.32
CA ARG A 28 5.61 51.03 -25.59
C ARG A 28 5.99 49.55 -25.62
N ILE A 29 6.75 49.15 -26.63
CA ILE A 29 7.36 47.82 -26.70
C ILE A 29 8.86 47.92 -26.45
N THR A 30 9.45 46.87 -25.87
CA THR A 30 10.89 46.79 -25.65
C THR A 30 11.49 45.83 -26.65
N VAL A 31 12.30 46.35 -27.57
CA VAL A 31 13.00 45.56 -28.58
C VAL A 31 14.40 45.22 -28.06
N ALA A 32 14.72 43.93 -28.00
CA ALA A 32 16.06 43.48 -27.64
C ALA A 32 16.91 43.32 -28.90
N LEU A 33 18.10 43.93 -28.87
CA LEU A 33 19.12 43.82 -29.90
C LEU A 33 20.23 42.84 -29.45
N PRO A 34 21.02 42.29 -30.39
CA PRO A 34 22.16 41.44 -30.08
C PRO A 34 23.10 42.09 -29.05
N GLY A 35 23.65 41.28 -28.12
CA GLY A 35 24.48 41.79 -27.02
C GLY A 35 23.69 42.29 -25.81
N ASN A 36 22.45 41.84 -25.62
CA ASN A 36 21.60 42.11 -24.45
C ASN A 36 21.16 43.59 -24.28
N THR A 37 21.24 44.38 -25.36
CA THR A 37 20.84 45.80 -25.36
C THR A 37 19.34 45.93 -25.62
N LYS A 38 18.63 46.73 -24.84
CA LYS A 38 17.16 46.88 -24.94
C LYS A 38 16.77 48.32 -25.32
N LEU A 39 15.91 48.46 -26.31
CA LEU A 39 15.38 49.74 -26.79
C LEU A 39 13.87 49.81 -26.57
N ALA A 40 13.42 50.84 -25.86
CA ALA A 40 12.00 51.11 -25.71
C ALA A 40 11.48 51.94 -26.90
N ILE A 41 10.48 51.42 -27.60
CA ILE A 41 9.92 52.02 -28.81
C ILE A 41 8.45 52.36 -28.54
N PRO A 42 8.05 53.63 -28.65
CA PRO A 42 6.65 54.01 -28.59
C PRO A 42 5.95 53.58 -29.88
N ILE A 43 4.80 52.93 -29.73
CA ILE A 43 3.94 52.55 -30.85
C ILE A 43 2.78 53.54 -30.92
N GLY A 44 2.50 54.02 -32.13
CA GLY A 44 1.27 54.74 -32.45
C GLY A 44 0.15 53.77 -32.86
N PRO A 45 -1.13 54.12 -32.66
CA PRO A 45 -2.27 53.21 -32.87
C PRO A 45 -2.47 52.69 -34.30
N SER A 46 -1.67 53.13 -35.26
CA SER A 46 -1.77 52.79 -36.68
C SER A 46 -0.40 52.60 -37.35
N MET A 47 0.64 52.30 -36.56
CA MET A 47 2.00 52.07 -37.06
C MET A 47 2.12 50.68 -37.72
N THR A 48 2.67 50.63 -38.93
CA THR A 48 2.92 49.38 -39.68
C THR A 48 4.22 48.70 -39.25
N ILE A 49 4.41 47.41 -39.60
CA ILE A 49 5.63 46.65 -39.28
C ILE A 49 6.88 47.31 -39.89
N SER A 50 6.79 47.80 -41.12
CA SER A 50 7.88 48.50 -41.80
C SER A 50 8.25 49.80 -41.06
N GLU A 51 7.25 50.60 -40.65
CA GLU A 51 7.49 51.83 -39.88
C GLU A 51 8.07 51.55 -38.48
N LEU A 52 7.70 50.41 -37.89
CA LEU A 52 8.27 49.96 -36.61
C LEU A 52 9.74 49.56 -36.76
N GLN A 53 10.09 48.82 -37.81
CA GLN A 53 11.48 48.47 -38.13
C GLN A 53 12.33 49.73 -38.37
N ASP A 54 11.79 50.71 -39.09
CA ASP A 54 12.46 52.00 -39.33
C ASP A 54 12.68 52.79 -38.02
N GLU A 55 11.71 52.81 -37.10
CA GLU A 55 11.84 53.48 -35.81
C GLU A 55 12.86 52.78 -34.89
N VAL A 56 12.97 51.44 -34.96
CA VAL A 56 14.02 50.66 -34.29
C VAL A 56 15.40 51.08 -34.78
N LEU A 57 15.60 51.12 -36.10
CA LEU A 57 16.88 51.53 -36.71
C LEU A 57 17.21 53.00 -36.38
N ARG A 58 16.22 53.90 -36.46
CA ARG A 58 16.40 55.31 -36.14
C ARG A 58 16.83 55.52 -34.68
N ARG A 59 16.20 54.83 -33.73
CA ARG A 59 16.57 54.94 -32.31
C ARG A 59 17.89 54.27 -31.98
N ALA A 60 18.17 53.12 -32.57
CA ALA A 60 19.47 52.48 -32.42
C ALA A 60 20.60 53.42 -32.88
N ASN A 61 20.40 54.14 -34.00
CA ASN A 61 21.36 55.12 -34.50
C ASN A 61 21.52 56.34 -33.56
N ILE A 62 20.41 56.88 -33.03
CA ILE A 62 20.45 57.97 -32.02
C ILE A 62 21.27 57.57 -30.78
N HIS A 63 21.11 56.33 -30.33
CA HIS A 63 21.80 55.80 -29.16
C HIS A 63 23.14 55.13 -29.48
N LYS A 64 23.63 55.23 -30.73
CA LYS A 64 24.87 54.63 -31.23
C LYS A 64 24.99 53.12 -30.98
N ILE A 65 23.87 52.41 -31.02
CA ILE A 65 23.82 50.95 -30.90
C ILE A 65 23.97 50.33 -32.29
N SER A 66 24.94 49.43 -32.47
CA SER A 66 25.15 48.71 -33.73
C SER A 66 24.07 47.63 -33.90
N VAL A 67 23.31 47.71 -35.00
CA VAL A 67 22.36 46.68 -35.42
C VAL A 67 23.02 45.89 -36.57
N PRO A 68 23.02 44.55 -36.57
CA PRO A 68 23.61 43.77 -37.66
C PRO A 68 22.97 44.10 -39.01
N GLU A 69 23.75 44.17 -40.09
CA GLU A 69 23.22 44.33 -41.44
C GLU A 69 22.54 43.03 -41.91
N GLY A 70 21.21 43.03 -42.01
CA GLY A 70 20.36 41.91 -42.45
C GLY A 70 18.92 42.01 -41.93
N ASP A 71 18.01 41.16 -42.42
CA ASP A 71 16.63 41.08 -41.94
C ASP A 71 16.61 40.69 -40.45
N PHE A 72 16.03 41.55 -39.60
CA PHE A 72 15.79 41.24 -38.19
C PHE A 72 14.28 41.06 -37.94
N THR A 73 13.91 39.95 -37.33
CA THR A 73 12.51 39.60 -37.05
C THR A 73 12.08 40.15 -35.68
N ILE A 74 10.93 40.82 -35.62
CA ILE A 74 10.34 41.34 -34.39
C ILE A 74 9.29 40.32 -33.90
N ARG A 75 9.41 39.80 -32.67
CA ARG A 75 8.43 38.90 -32.03
C ARG A 75 7.77 39.52 -30.80
N LEU A 76 6.51 39.18 -30.55
CA LEU A 76 5.72 39.63 -29.39
C LEU A 76 5.31 38.41 -28.55
N GLU A 77 5.70 38.33 -27.28
CA GLU A 77 5.27 37.31 -26.29
C GLU A 77 4.48 37.94 -25.14
N SER A 78 3.38 37.31 -24.71
CA SER A 78 2.64 37.70 -23.49
C SER A 78 3.13 36.90 -22.26
N GLU A 79 2.64 37.22 -21.06
CA GLU A 79 2.94 36.44 -19.83
C GLU A 79 2.57 34.95 -19.92
N ASN A 80 1.72 34.56 -20.89
CA ASN A 80 1.23 33.20 -21.08
C ASN A 80 1.86 32.45 -22.29
N GLY A 81 2.89 33.02 -22.93
CA GLY A 81 3.61 32.39 -24.05
C GLY A 81 3.50 33.14 -25.39
N PRO A 82 4.06 32.57 -26.47
CA PRO A 82 4.14 33.21 -27.78
C PRO A 82 2.76 33.32 -28.42
N ILE A 83 2.43 34.50 -28.96
CA ILE A 83 1.21 34.69 -29.75
C ILE A 83 1.59 34.70 -31.23
N ALA A 84 0.98 33.82 -32.03
CA ALA A 84 1.14 33.80 -33.48
C ALA A 84 0.05 34.66 -34.15
N PHE A 85 0.43 35.48 -35.13
CA PHE A 85 -0.52 36.23 -35.96
C PHE A 85 -0.27 35.97 -37.46
N PRO A 86 -1.31 36.01 -38.30
CA PRO A 86 -1.15 36.18 -39.74
C PRO A 86 -0.45 37.50 -40.06
N GLU A 87 0.29 37.57 -41.16
CA GLU A 87 1.18 38.70 -41.54
C GLU A 87 0.50 40.09 -41.63
N ASP A 88 -0.83 40.18 -41.55
CA ASP A 88 -1.58 41.37 -41.98
C ASP A 88 -2.16 42.27 -40.87
N ALA A 89 -1.99 41.99 -39.56
CA ALA A 89 -2.58 42.86 -38.53
C ALA A 89 -1.85 42.89 -37.17
N VAL A 90 -0.96 43.87 -36.97
CA VAL A 90 -0.43 44.25 -35.62
C VAL A 90 -1.47 45.03 -34.79
N VAL A 91 -2.48 45.61 -35.45
CA VAL A 91 -3.47 46.50 -34.82
C VAL A 91 -4.46 45.75 -33.93
N ASP A 92 -4.82 44.50 -34.26
CA ASP A 92 -5.86 43.75 -33.54
C ASP A 92 -5.40 43.17 -32.19
N VAL A 93 -4.09 43.17 -31.91
CA VAL A 93 -3.48 42.53 -30.73
C VAL A 93 -3.39 43.48 -29.54
N LEU A 94 -3.19 44.77 -29.81
CA LEU A 94 -2.88 45.77 -28.80
C LEU A 94 -4.13 46.44 -28.18
N ASP A 95 -5.33 46.06 -28.60
CA ASP A 95 -6.60 46.58 -28.06
C ASP A 95 -7.13 45.75 -26.86
N THR A 96 -6.30 44.87 -26.29
CA THR A 96 -6.60 44.22 -25.01
C THR A 96 -5.99 45.03 -23.87
N HIS A 97 -6.86 45.46 -22.95
CA HIS A 97 -6.62 46.39 -21.84
C HIS A 97 -5.66 45.91 -20.72
N GLU A 98 -4.69 45.03 -21.00
CA GLU A 98 -3.75 44.52 -20.00
C GLU A 98 -2.31 44.97 -20.31
N SER A 99 -1.86 45.99 -19.56
CA SER A 99 -0.49 46.49 -19.60
C SER A 99 0.48 45.51 -18.93
N GLY A 100 0.93 44.50 -19.67
CA GLY A 100 2.00 43.57 -19.29
C GLY A 100 3.27 43.77 -20.14
N LYS A 101 4.45 43.73 -19.52
CA LYS A 101 5.75 44.03 -20.17
C LYS A 101 6.22 42.88 -21.07
N LEU A 102 6.37 43.14 -22.36
CA LEU A 102 6.94 42.22 -23.37
C LEU A 102 8.48 42.19 -23.38
N TRP A 103 9.08 41.00 -23.51
CA TRP A 103 10.52 40.78 -23.65
C TRP A 103 10.87 40.12 -24.99
N LEU A 104 12.12 40.27 -25.45
CA LEU A 104 12.63 39.74 -26.72
C LEU A 104 14.01 39.10 -26.54
N ALA A 105 14.26 37.98 -27.21
CA ALA A 105 15.57 37.32 -27.36
C ALA A 105 15.67 36.65 -28.75
N SER A 106 16.88 36.52 -29.29
CA SER A 106 17.18 36.05 -30.66
C SER A 106 18.06 34.79 -30.65
N THR A 107 17.77 33.82 -31.52
CA THR A 107 18.67 33.32 -32.58
C THR A 107 17.93 32.40 -33.56
N ALA A 108 18.28 32.57 -34.84
CA ALA A 108 18.30 31.66 -36.01
C ALA A 108 17.31 30.47 -36.11
N ASN A 109 16.68 30.35 -37.29
CA ASN A 109 16.04 29.15 -37.82
C ASN A 109 16.66 27.85 -37.28
N ASN A 110 15.86 27.09 -36.52
CA ASN A 110 15.69 25.64 -36.66
C ASN A 110 14.72 25.14 -35.58
N GLU A 111 13.55 24.68 -36.03
CA GLU A 111 13.13 23.32 -35.71
C GLU A 111 13.26 22.88 -34.23
N LEU A 112 12.48 23.46 -33.30
CA LEU A 112 12.42 23.01 -31.89
C LEU A 112 11.16 22.17 -31.62
N ILE A 113 11.30 21.06 -30.89
CA ILE A 113 10.22 20.16 -30.45
C ILE A 113 10.09 20.20 -28.92
N TYR A 114 8.87 20.32 -28.44
CA TYR A 114 8.53 20.10 -27.03
C TYR A 114 8.11 18.65 -26.81
N ILE A 115 8.63 18.02 -25.75
CA ILE A 115 8.42 16.60 -25.47
C ILE A 115 7.69 16.44 -24.13
N ARG A 116 6.73 15.50 -24.08
CA ARG A 116 6.16 14.99 -22.84
C ARG A 116 6.79 13.63 -22.56
N TRP A 117 7.58 13.55 -21.49
CA TRP A 117 8.22 12.30 -21.06
C TRP A 117 7.26 11.47 -20.21
N ILE A 118 6.82 10.33 -20.74
CA ILE A 118 5.87 9.42 -20.11
C ILE A 118 6.60 8.16 -19.65
N THR A 119 6.75 7.99 -18.34
CA THR A 119 7.28 6.76 -17.73
C THR A 119 6.14 5.94 -17.15
N PRO A 120 6.36 4.65 -16.80
CA PRO A 120 5.37 3.88 -16.06
C PRO A 120 4.95 4.56 -14.76
N ALA A 121 5.88 5.15 -14.01
CA ALA A 121 5.56 5.87 -12.77
C ALA A 121 4.60 7.05 -13.02
N ARG A 122 4.92 7.91 -14.01
CA ARG A 122 4.08 9.07 -14.37
C ARG A 122 2.73 8.64 -14.94
N ALA A 123 2.68 7.59 -15.74
CA ALA A 123 1.42 7.06 -16.25
C ALA A 123 0.46 6.60 -15.12
N LEU A 124 1.01 6.19 -13.98
CA LEU A 124 0.21 5.81 -12.81
C LEU A 124 -0.16 6.99 -11.88
N ASP A 125 0.65 8.05 -11.85
CA ASP A 125 0.45 9.22 -10.97
C ASP A 125 -0.57 10.23 -11.50
N PHE A 126 -0.85 10.20 -12.80
CA PHE A 126 -1.82 11.09 -13.44
C PHE A 126 -3.06 10.32 -13.91
N PRO A 127 -4.27 10.92 -13.83
CA PRO A 127 -5.52 10.24 -14.19
C PRO A 127 -5.65 9.96 -15.70
N VAL A 128 -4.97 10.76 -16.53
CA VAL A 128 -4.89 10.68 -17.99
C VAL A 128 -3.47 11.06 -18.43
N LEU A 129 -2.99 10.57 -19.56
CA LEU A 129 -1.62 10.83 -20.02
C LEU A 129 -1.39 12.29 -20.44
N SER A 130 -2.43 12.95 -20.97
CA SER A 130 -2.38 14.36 -21.36
C SER A 130 -2.13 15.32 -20.20
N ALA A 131 -2.43 14.91 -18.96
CA ALA A 131 -2.20 15.68 -17.75
C ALA A 131 -0.74 15.65 -17.28
N ILE A 132 0.10 14.76 -17.83
CA ILE A 132 1.52 14.72 -17.52
C ILE A 132 2.17 16.02 -18.06
N PRO A 133 2.97 16.73 -17.24
CA PRO A 133 3.59 17.98 -17.64
C PRO A 133 4.52 17.84 -18.86
N THR A 134 4.39 18.77 -19.80
CA THR A 134 5.34 18.95 -20.91
C THR A 134 6.68 19.46 -20.38
N ASP A 135 7.78 18.93 -20.93
CA ASP A 135 9.12 19.44 -20.66
C ASP A 135 9.23 20.88 -21.18
N ARG A 136 9.68 21.80 -20.31
CA ARG A 136 9.78 23.22 -20.64
C ARG A 136 11.03 23.54 -21.47
N ASP A 137 11.99 22.63 -21.51
CA ASP A 137 13.22 22.79 -22.28
C ASP A 137 13.05 22.08 -23.64
N PRO A 138 12.80 22.80 -24.75
CA PRO A 138 12.63 22.16 -26.05
C PRO A 138 13.94 21.53 -26.56
N ILE A 139 13.82 20.61 -27.51
CA ILE A 139 14.92 19.87 -28.13
C ILE A 139 14.95 20.18 -29.63
N SER A 140 16.12 20.34 -30.24
CA SER A 140 16.21 20.64 -31.67
C SER A 140 15.89 19.40 -32.52
N ARG A 141 15.24 19.56 -33.67
CA ARG A 141 14.89 18.44 -34.57
C ARG A 141 16.15 17.78 -35.16
N GLU A 142 17.27 18.47 -35.19
CA GLU A 142 18.57 17.90 -35.60
C GLU A 142 19.19 16.99 -34.52
N THR A 143 18.57 16.89 -33.34
CA THR A 143 19.01 15.97 -32.29
C THR A 143 18.87 14.54 -32.77
N SER A 144 19.97 13.78 -32.75
CA SER A 144 19.98 12.36 -33.11
C SER A 144 19.24 11.52 -32.08
N ILE A 145 18.75 10.34 -32.49
CA ILE A 145 18.07 9.39 -31.58
C ILE A 145 18.99 9.01 -30.42
N TYR A 146 20.28 8.80 -30.69
CA TYR A 146 21.28 8.50 -29.66
C TYR A 146 21.39 9.63 -28.62
N GLU A 147 21.46 10.89 -29.06
CA GLU A 147 21.54 12.02 -28.14
C GLU A 147 20.21 12.24 -27.41
N LEU A 148 19.07 11.99 -28.06
CA LEU A 148 17.75 12.03 -27.43
C LEU A 148 17.63 11.04 -26.28
N LYS A 149 18.12 9.81 -26.43
CA LYS A 149 18.19 8.81 -25.34
C LYS A 149 19.01 9.33 -24.15
N ARG A 150 20.15 9.98 -24.41
CA ARG A 150 20.98 10.58 -23.34
C ARG A 150 20.26 11.74 -22.64
N ILE A 151 19.58 12.59 -23.42
CA ILE A 151 18.76 13.69 -22.87
C ILE A 151 17.64 13.11 -21.99
N ALA A 152 16.91 12.10 -22.47
CA ALA A 152 15.86 11.44 -21.70
C ALA A 152 16.40 10.82 -20.39
N ALA A 153 17.50 10.07 -20.45
CA ALA A 153 18.13 9.49 -19.28
C ALA A 153 18.50 10.57 -18.23
N ASN A 154 19.08 11.68 -18.68
CA ASN A 154 19.43 12.79 -17.80
C ASN A 154 18.20 13.52 -17.28
N ARG A 155 17.23 13.87 -18.11
CA ARG A 155 16.08 14.69 -17.67
C ARG A 155 15.08 13.93 -16.81
N VAL A 156 14.95 12.62 -17.02
CA VAL A 156 13.99 11.76 -16.30
C VAL A 156 14.62 11.14 -15.05
N TYR A 157 15.87 10.65 -15.14
CA TYR A 157 16.49 9.83 -14.09
C TYR A 157 17.74 10.45 -13.42
N SER A 158 18.03 11.74 -13.62
CA SER A 158 19.09 12.44 -12.87
C SER A 158 18.54 13.30 -11.72
N THR A 159 19.39 13.59 -10.72
CA THR A 159 19.05 14.37 -9.52
C THR A 159 18.61 15.80 -9.88
N GLY A 160 17.30 15.98 -10.06
CA GLY A 160 16.67 17.24 -10.47
C GLY A 160 15.18 17.30 -10.09
N ARG A 161 14.51 18.40 -10.48
CA ARG A 161 13.15 18.81 -10.04
C ARG A 161 12.01 17.81 -10.30
N PHE A 162 12.23 16.80 -11.14
CA PHE A 162 11.27 15.74 -11.52
C PHE A 162 11.88 14.32 -11.51
N SER A 163 12.95 14.12 -10.72
CA SER A 163 13.80 12.90 -10.75
C SER A 163 13.04 11.64 -10.33
N GLU A 164 13.00 10.65 -11.22
CA GLU A 164 12.76 9.26 -10.84
C GLU A 164 14.02 8.66 -10.20
N ALA A 165 13.94 7.41 -9.73
CA ALA A 165 15.09 6.71 -9.15
C ALA A 165 16.24 6.66 -10.16
N ALA A 166 17.45 6.99 -9.71
CA ALA A 166 18.61 7.03 -10.60
C ALA A 166 18.85 5.67 -11.28
N LEU A 167 19.14 5.71 -12.58
CA LEU A 167 19.49 4.51 -13.34
C LEU A 167 20.79 3.91 -12.80
N LEU A 168 20.82 2.57 -12.74
CA LEU A 168 22.06 1.85 -12.51
C LEU A 168 23.05 2.12 -13.66
N PRO A 169 24.37 2.25 -13.40
CA PRO A 169 25.35 2.67 -14.41
C PRO A 169 25.43 1.81 -15.68
N THR A 170 24.96 0.57 -15.62
CA THR A 170 24.94 -0.39 -16.74
C THR A 170 23.68 -0.29 -17.61
N PHE A 171 22.74 0.60 -17.27
CA PHE A 171 21.44 0.72 -17.92
C PHE A 171 21.29 2.08 -18.62
N GLY A 172 20.69 2.03 -19.81
CA GLY A 172 20.28 3.18 -20.57
C GLY A 172 18.76 3.32 -20.59
N VAL A 173 18.25 4.09 -21.54
CA VAL A 173 16.81 4.21 -21.79
C VAL A 173 16.49 3.84 -23.23
N GLU A 174 15.36 3.17 -23.40
CA GLU A 174 14.66 3.03 -24.67
C GLU A 174 13.49 3.99 -24.71
N LEU A 175 13.26 4.52 -25.90
CA LEU A 175 12.21 5.48 -26.18
C LEU A 175 11.18 4.81 -27.08
N PHE A 176 9.91 5.08 -26.85
CA PHE A 176 8.81 4.53 -27.65
C PHE A 176 7.87 5.65 -28.08
N LEU A 177 7.37 5.56 -29.32
CA LEU A 177 6.22 6.32 -29.79
C LEU A 177 5.01 5.43 -29.71
N THR A 178 4.11 5.72 -28.78
CA THR A 178 3.02 4.81 -28.43
C THR A 178 3.58 3.48 -27.92
N ALA A 179 3.59 2.41 -28.73
CA ALA A 179 4.20 1.12 -28.39
C ALA A 179 5.39 0.74 -29.29
N CYS A 180 5.73 1.59 -30.27
CA CYS A 180 6.80 1.31 -31.24
C CYS A 180 8.14 1.86 -30.71
N PRO A 181 9.20 1.03 -30.59
CA PRO A 181 10.53 1.51 -30.21
C PRO A 181 11.05 2.56 -31.21
N LEU A 182 11.59 3.66 -30.68
CA LEU A 182 12.30 4.68 -31.43
C LEU A 182 13.78 4.25 -31.55
N HIS A 183 14.03 3.31 -32.44
CA HIS A 183 15.35 2.72 -32.72
C HIS A 183 15.60 2.66 -34.23
N THR A 184 16.84 2.85 -34.65
CA THR A 184 17.28 2.66 -36.05
C THR A 184 18.64 1.98 -36.10
N THR A 185 18.99 1.39 -37.25
CA THR A 185 20.33 0.81 -37.46
C THR A 185 21.45 1.86 -37.35
N ASP A 186 21.10 3.15 -37.48
CA ASP A 186 22.03 4.27 -37.38
C ASP A 186 21.51 5.37 -36.44
N GLU A 187 21.38 5.05 -35.16
CA GLU A 187 20.86 5.98 -34.14
C GLU A 187 21.70 7.26 -33.96
N LYS A 188 22.96 7.23 -34.41
CA LYS A 188 23.88 8.38 -34.31
C LYS A 188 23.66 9.37 -35.45
N GLU A 189 23.36 8.88 -36.65
CA GLU A 189 23.16 9.71 -37.83
C GLU A 189 21.68 10.09 -38.05
N THR A 190 20.73 9.30 -37.55
CA THR A 190 19.28 9.58 -37.69
C THR A 190 18.82 10.64 -36.69
N SER A 191 18.26 11.76 -37.18
CA SER A 191 17.70 12.86 -36.38
C SER A 191 16.18 12.85 -36.26
N LEU A 192 15.62 13.61 -35.31
CA LEU A 192 14.17 13.81 -35.20
C LEU A 192 13.54 14.46 -36.44
N ALA A 193 14.31 15.28 -37.17
CA ALA A 193 13.92 15.87 -38.45
C ALA A 193 13.78 14.80 -39.53
N ASP A 194 14.70 13.83 -39.57
CA ASP A 194 14.66 12.72 -40.54
C ASP A 194 13.44 11.81 -40.31
N LEU A 195 12.97 11.73 -39.07
CA LEU A 195 11.75 11.01 -38.67
C LEU A 195 10.47 11.86 -38.77
N ASP A 196 10.57 13.10 -39.25
CA ASP A 196 9.50 14.10 -39.32
C ASP A 196 8.73 14.30 -38.00
N CYS A 197 9.41 14.14 -36.87
CA CYS A 197 8.81 14.38 -35.57
C CYS A 197 8.49 15.87 -35.40
N THR A 198 7.37 16.17 -34.75
CA THR A 198 6.93 17.54 -34.43
C THR A 198 6.29 17.57 -33.05
N GLY A 199 6.31 18.72 -32.38
CA GLY A 199 5.66 18.90 -31.07
C GLY A 199 5.82 20.32 -30.53
N ASN A 200 4.72 20.90 -30.02
CA ASN A 200 4.68 22.23 -29.41
C ASN A 200 4.18 22.16 -27.96
N LEU A 201 4.11 23.29 -27.25
CA LEU A 201 3.70 23.30 -25.84
C LEU A 201 2.26 22.79 -25.60
N GLU A 202 1.34 23.06 -26.54
CA GLU A 202 -0.07 22.62 -26.45
C GLU A 202 -0.24 21.16 -26.89
N ARG A 203 0.54 20.73 -27.88
CA ARG A 203 0.57 19.38 -28.46
C ARG A 203 2.01 18.89 -28.52
N PRO A 204 2.57 18.46 -27.37
CA PRO A 204 3.94 17.98 -27.33
C PRO A 204 4.07 16.63 -28.03
N LEU A 205 5.31 16.28 -28.40
CA LEU A 205 5.64 14.93 -28.80
C LEU A 205 5.61 14.02 -27.57
N ASP A 206 4.70 13.05 -27.54
CA ASP A 206 4.57 12.09 -26.46
C ASP A 206 5.59 10.96 -26.62
N VAL A 207 6.57 10.93 -25.70
CA VAL A 207 7.66 9.93 -25.74
C VAL A 207 7.59 9.09 -24.47
N PHE A 208 7.36 7.79 -24.67
CA PHE A 208 7.37 6.82 -23.58
C PHE A 208 8.81 6.39 -23.31
N VAL A 209 9.23 6.38 -22.05
CA VAL A 209 10.62 6.13 -21.66
C VAL A 209 10.69 4.91 -20.74
N ILE A 210 11.54 3.94 -21.09
CA ILE A 210 11.77 2.73 -20.29
C ILE A 210 13.26 2.52 -20.05
N PRO A 211 13.68 2.18 -18.81
CA PRO A 211 15.05 1.82 -18.53
C PRO A 211 15.37 0.41 -19.06
N VAL A 212 16.41 0.28 -19.89
CA VAL A 212 16.82 -0.99 -20.50
C VAL A 212 18.33 -1.22 -20.38
N SER A 213 18.75 -2.49 -20.49
CA SER A 213 20.16 -2.87 -20.37
C SER A 213 20.98 -2.41 -21.57
N GLY A 214 22.17 -1.83 -21.33
CA GLY A 214 22.97 -1.14 -22.35
C GLY A 214 23.79 -2.03 -23.31
N ALA A 215 23.96 -3.34 -23.05
CA ALA A 215 24.57 -4.31 -23.98
C ALA A 215 24.45 -5.76 -23.47
N SER A 216 24.22 -6.72 -24.39
CA SER A 216 24.23 -8.18 -24.17
C SER A 216 23.63 -8.60 -22.82
N ALA A 217 22.34 -8.34 -22.63
CA ALA A 217 21.61 -8.93 -21.51
C ALA A 217 21.83 -10.45 -21.54
N ASP A 218 22.52 -10.95 -20.53
CA ASP A 218 22.76 -12.37 -20.39
C ASP A 218 21.41 -13.01 -20.06
N TYR A 219 20.86 -13.76 -21.01
CA TYR A 219 19.58 -14.46 -20.87
C TYR A 219 19.55 -15.33 -19.60
N ASP A 220 20.73 -15.82 -19.16
CA ASP A 220 20.87 -16.69 -18.00
C ASP A 220 20.92 -15.89 -16.67
N LYS A 221 21.01 -14.55 -16.71
CA LYS A 221 21.02 -13.68 -15.53
C LYS A 221 19.82 -12.75 -15.51
N SER A 222 18.71 -13.27 -15.02
CA SER A 222 17.41 -12.60 -14.92
C SER A 222 17.44 -11.27 -14.14
N GLU A 223 18.41 -11.06 -13.26
CA GLU A 223 18.65 -9.81 -12.51
C GLU A 223 19.30 -8.68 -13.32
N THR A 224 19.76 -8.94 -14.55
CA THR A 224 20.39 -7.93 -15.42
C THR A 224 19.43 -7.38 -16.49
N LEU A 225 18.16 -7.78 -16.45
CA LEU A 225 17.20 -7.52 -17.52
C LEU A 225 16.61 -6.10 -17.47
N TRP A 226 16.50 -5.48 -16.29
CA TRP A 226 15.84 -4.18 -16.09
C TRP A 226 16.68 -3.22 -15.24
N GLY A 227 16.47 -1.90 -15.42
CA GLY A 227 17.35 -0.86 -14.88
C GLY A 227 17.15 -0.45 -13.42
N PHE A 228 16.65 -1.34 -12.57
CA PHE A 228 16.45 -1.09 -11.15
C PHE A 228 16.87 -2.30 -10.31
N GLU A 229 17.25 -2.06 -9.05
CA GLU A 229 17.58 -3.14 -8.11
C GLU A 229 16.33 -3.97 -7.79
N SER A 230 16.48 -5.30 -7.83
CA SER A 230 15.44 -6.23 -7.42
C SER A 230 16.00 -7.38 -6.59
N SER A 231 15.24 -7.84 -5.60
CA SER A 231 15.56 -9.06 -4.87
C SER A 231 15.45 -10.29 -5.80
N HIS A 232 16.31 -11.31 -5.62
CA HIS A 232 16.22 -12.57 -6.37
C HIS A 232 14.80 -13.17 -6.32
N ARG A 233 14.13 -13.02 -5.17
CA ARG A 233 12.77 -13.50 -4.96
C ARG A 233 11.76 -12.71 -5.79
N GLY A 234 11.89 -11.39 -5.84
CA GLY A 234 11.06 -10.52 -6.67
C GLY A 234 11.21 -10.84 -8.16
N THR A 235 12.44 -11.01 -8.62
CA THR A 235 12.75 -11.49 -9.98
C THR A 235 12.06 -12.82 -10.28
N ALA A 236 12.17 -13.78 -9.35
CA ALA A 236 11.54 -15.09 -9.49
C ALA A 236 10.01 -15.02 -9.50
N ALA A 237 9.40 -14.20 -8.64
CA ALA A 237 7.95 -14.00 -8.59
C ALA A 237 7.42 -13.43 -9.90
N PHE A 238 8.01 -12.34 -10.39
CA PHE A 238 7.60 -11.70 -11.62
C PHE A 238 7.71 -12.64 -12.83
N GLN A 239 8.89 -13.24 -13.08
CA GLN A 239 9.10 -14.07 -14.27
C GLN A 239 8.31 -15.39 -14.23
N THR A 240 8.12 -15.99 -13.06
CA THR A 240 7.32 -17.21 -12.91
C THR A 240 5.86 -16.92 -13.24
N CYS A 241 5.28 -15.87 -12.67
CA CYS A 241 3.90 -15.49 -12.96
C CYS A 241 3.72 -15.06 -14.42
N LEU A 242 4.69 -14.34 -15.01
CA LEU A 242 4.67 -13.98 -16.43
C LEU A 242 4.66 -15.22 -17.33
N LYS A 243 5.46 -16.25 -17.04
CA LYS A 243 5.42 -17.52 -17.79
C LYS A 243 4.08 -18.23 -17.67
N VAL A 244 3.47 -18.24 -16.48
CA VAL A 244 2.13 -18.83 -16.27
C VAL A 244 1.10 -18.09 -17.13
N THR A 245 1.13 -16.75 -17.14
CA THR A 245 0.27 -15.93 -18.01
C THR A 245 0.51 -16.21 -19.49
N MET A 246 1.77 -16.33 -19.94
CA MET A 246 2.11 -16.63 -21.34
C MET A 246 1.60 -18.02 -21.77
N ALA A 247 1.75 -19.03 -20.92
CA ALA A 247 1.30 -20.39 -21.20
C ALA A 247 -0.22 -20.46 -21.30
N GLU A 248 -0.94 -19.79 -20.40
CA GLU A 248 -2.41 -19.73 -20.42
C GLU A 248 -2.93 -19.04 -21.68
N ALA A 249 -2.33 -17.90 -22.04
CA ALA A 249 -2.72 -17.14 -23.21
C ALA A 249 -2.54 -17.91 -24.53
N ARG A 250 -1.81 -19.03 -24.52
CA ARG A 250 -1.66 -19.93 -25.67
C ARG A 250 -2.62 -21.11 -25.68
N ASN A 251 -3.11 -21.56 -24.52
CA ASN A 251 -4.00 -22.71 -24.42
C ASN A 251 -5.44 -22.40 -24.85
N ASP A 252 -5.83 -21.13 -24.91
CA ASP A 252 -7.12 -20.70 -25.46
C ASP A 252 -7.04 -20.60 -26.99
N ASP A 253 -7.68 -21.54 -27.69
CA ASP A 253 -7.81 -21.54 -29.16
C ASP A 253 -8.56 -20.30 -29.70
N SER A 254 -9.25 -19.55 -28.82
CA SER A 254 -9.83 -18.26 -29.15
C SER A 254 -8.83 -17.13 -28.89
N ASP A 255 -8.51 -16.33 -29.91
CA ASP A 255 -7.76 -15.06 -29.77
C ASP A 255 -8.39 -14.08 -28.75
N ARG A 256 -9.57 -14.41 -28.21
CA ARG A 256 -10.34 -13.63 -27.26
C ARG A 256 -9.59 -13.43 -25.94
N HIS A 257 -9.01 -14.47 -25.35
CA HIS A 257 -8.31 -14.33 -24.08
C HIS A 257 -7.05 -13.47 -24.21
N LYS A 258 -6.25 -13.68 -25.27
CA LYS A 258 -5.11 -12.79 -25.58
C LYS A 258 -5.54 -11.33 -25.70
N ARG A 259 -6.65 -11.04 -26.37
CA ARG A 259 -7.18 -9.67 -26.50
C ARG A 259 -7.64 -9.08 -25.18
N ASN A 260 -8.39 -9.84 -24.38
CA ASN A 260 -8.87 -9.40 -23.07
C ASN A 260 -7.70 -9.12 -22.13
N LEU A 261 -6.65 -9.93 -22.21
CA LEU A 261 -5.43 -9.76 -21.42
C LEU A 261 -4.73 -8.44 -21.78
N LEU A 262 -4.55 -8.16 -23.08
CA LEU A 262 -3.98 -6.89 -23.55
C LEU A 262 -4.84 -5.69 -23.16
N LYS A 263 -6.16 -5.77 -23.35
CA LYS A 263 -7.10 -4.70 -22.97
C LYS A 263 -7.04 -4.41 -21.48
N THR A 264 -7.04 -5.45 -20.66
CA THR A 264 -6.94 -5.31 -19.21
C THR A 264 -5.58 -4.74 -18.81
N LEU A 265 -4.48 -5.20 -19.41
CA LEU A 265 -3.14 -4.66 -19.13
C LEU A 265 -3.08 -3.15 -19.42
N PHE A 266 -3.62 -2.71 -20.56
CA PHE A 266 -3.71 -1.28 -20.89
C PHE A 266 -4.51 -0.53 -19.83
N LYS A 267 -5.68 -1.05 -19.45
CA LYS A 267 -6.56 -0.39 -18.48
C LYS A 267 -5.96 -0.27 -17.07
N ILE A 268 -5.01 -1.13 -16.66
CA ILE A 268 -4.35 -1.01 -15.34
C ILE A 268 -3.04 -0.21 -15.40
N THR A 269 -2.28 -0.31 -16.49
CA THR A 269 -0.97 0.35 -16.62
C THR A 269 -1.05 1.72 -17.27
N HIS A 270 -2.04 1.90 -18.14
CA HIS A 270 -2.18 3.02 -19.09
C HIS A 270 -0.90 3.27 -19.91
N PHE A 271 -0.12 2.20 -20.18
CA PHE A 271 1.22 2.29 -20.74
C PHE A 271 1.34 1.42 -22.00
N PRO A 272 1.16 2.00 -23.21
CA PRO A 272 1.14 1.24 -24.46
C PRO A 272 2.35 0.34 -24.74
N PRO A 273 3.62 0.68 -24.40
CA PRO A 273 4.75 -0.23 -24.61
C PRO A 273 4.60 -1.58 -23.89
N ALA A 274 3.80 -1.64 -22.81
CA ALA A 274 3.50 -2.89 -22.11
C ALA A 274 2.67 -3.85 -22.99
N LEU A 275 1.84 -3.33 -23.90
CA LEU A 275 1.01 -4.14 -24.80
C LEU A 275 1.84 -4.88 -25.83
N GLY A 276 2.71 -4.16 -26.55
CA GLY A 276 3.62 -4.77 -27.53
C GLY A 276 4.54 -5.79 -26.85
N SER A 277 5.06 -5.44 -25.68
CA SER A 277 5.91 -6.34 -24.90
C SER A 277 5.21 -7.64 -24.50
N LEU A 278 3.99 -7.57 -23.95
CA LEU A 278 3.26 -8.79 -23.59
C LEU A 278 2.87 -9.60 -24.82
N TYR A 279 2.51 -8.92 -25.92
CA TYR A 279 2.16 -9.57 -27.18
C TYR A 279 3.32 -10.40 -27.74
N ALA A 280 4.50 -9.77 -27.91
CA ALA A 280 5.70 -10.44 -28.41
C ALA A 280 6.08 -11.66 -27.55
N LEU A 281 6.00 -11.53 -26.22
CA LEU A 281 6.29 -12.62 -25.30
C LEU A 281 5.29 -13.78 -25.44
N VAL A 282 4.00 -13.50 -25.54
CA VAL A 282 2.94 -14.53 -25.68
C VAL A 282 3.05 -15.25 -27.02
N ASP A 283 3.32 -14.51 -28.10
CA ASP A 283 3.39 -15.06 -29.45
C ASP A 283 4.61 -15.98 -29.59
N GLU A 284 5.78 -15.51 -29.18
CA GLU A 284 7.03 -16.26 -29.29
C GLU A 284 7.24 -17.29 -28.17
N ASN A 285 6.47 -17.17 -27.08
CA ASN A 285 6.55 -18.01 -25.90
C ASN A 285 7.96 -18.12 -25.31
N LYS A 286 8.69 -17.00 -25.33
CA LYS A 286 10.05 -16.90 -24.84
C LYS A 286 10.21 -15.60 -24.08
N LEU A 287 10.83 -15.68 -22.90
CA LEU A 287 11.21 -14.49 -22.14
C LEU A 287 12.35 -13.77 -22.90
N LYS A 288 12.04 -12.62 -23.48
CA LYS A 288 13.00 -11.73 -24.15
C LYS A 288 13.38 -10.56 -23.24
N PRO A 289 14.67 -10.19 -23.13
CA PRO A 289 15.14 -9.15 -22.22
C PRO A 289 14.36 -7.82 -22.31
N GLY A 290 14.24 -7.23 -23.50
CA GLY A 290 13.54 -5.94 -23.69
C GLY A 290 12.08 -5.97 -23.24
N PRO A 291 11.23 -6.84 -23.82
CA PRO A 291 9.84 -6.98 -23.40
C PRO A 291 9.66 -7.31 -21.91
N VAL A 292 10.54 -8.15 -21.34
CA VAL A 292 10.54 -8.46 -19.90
C VAL A 292 10.87 -7.23 -19.07
N ALA A 293 11.82 -6.39 -19.50
CA ALA A 293 12.21 -5.17 -18.81
C ALA A 293 11.07 -4.15 -18.75
N VAL A 294 10.35 -3.97 -19.86
CA VAL A 294 9.19 -3.07 -19.94
C VAL A 294 8.12 -3.51 -18.94
N LEU A 295 7.73 -4.78 -18.98
CA LEU A 295 6.71 -5.32 -18.08
C LEU A 295 7.16 -5.29 -16.61
N ALA A 296 8.42 -5.63 -16.32
CA ALA A 296 8.97 -5.59 -14.96
C ALA A 296 8.93 -4.17 -14.39
N THR A 297 9.24 -3.15 -15.20
CA THR A 297 9.17 -1.75 -14.79
C THR A 297 7.74 -1.34 -14.45
N CYS A 298 6.75 -1.68 -15.30
CA CYS A 298 5.35 -1.44 -15.02
C CYS A 298 4.87 -2.14 -13.74
N PHE A 299 5.23 -3.42 -13.56
CA PHE A 299 4.82 -4.22 -12.40
C PHE A 299 5.45 -3.72 -11.11
N ARG A 300 6.70 -3.24 -11.15
CA ARG A 300 7.34 -2.59 -10.00
C ARG A 300 6.57 -1.34 -9.58
N GLU A 301 6.25 -0.46 -10.52
CA GLU A 301 5.55 0.80 -10.22
C GLU A 301 4.13 0.57 -9.71
N LEU A 302 3.45 -0.46 -10.22
CA LEU A 302 2.18 -0.94 -9.66
C LEU A 302 2.37 -1.47 -8.23
N ALA A 303 3.37 -2.33 -8.00
CA ALA A 303 3.61 -2.93 -6.69
C ALA A 303 3.89 -1.89 -5.60
N LEU A 304 4.67 -0.84 -5.94
CA LEU A 304 4.97 0.26 -5.01
C LEU A 304 3.75 1.07 -4.57
N ARG A 305 2.66 1.05 -5.35
CA ARG A 305 1.41 1.79 -5.06
C ARG A 305 0.28 0.90 -4.54
N ILE A 306 0.30 -0.40 -4.86
CA ILE A 306 -0.75 -1.36 -4.48
C ILE A 306 -0.38 -2.14 -3.22
N VAL A 307 0.87 -2.58 -3.08
CA VAL A 307 1.28 -3.50 -2.01
C VAL A 307 1.80 -2.72 -0.81
N PRO A 308 1.26 -2.93 0.41
CA PRO A 308 1.74 -2.22 1.59
C PRO A 308 3.22 -2.47 1.87
N ASN A 309 3.97 -1.40 2.17
CA ASN A 309 5.44 -1.43 2.35
C ASN A 309 5.94 -2.49 3.35
N ARG A 310 5.12 -2.88 4.35
CA ARG A 310 5.46 -3.93 5.32
C ARG A 310 5.75 -5.29 4.68
N TYR A 311 5.06 -5.64 3.59
CA TYR A 311 5.23 -6.93 2.91
C TYR A 311 6.58 -7.04 2.19
N PHE A 312 7.21 -5.90 1.90
CA PHE A 312 8.55 -5.81 1.33
C PHE A 312 9.61 -5.44 2.38
N GLY A 313 9.28 -5.45 3.68
CA GLY A 313 10.19 -5.03 4.74
C GLY A 313 10.69 -3.58 4.58
N TYR A 314 9.85 -2.71 4.00
CA TYR A 314 10.16 -1.31 3.69
C TYR A 314 11.36 -1.12 2.73
N ARG A 315 11.64 -2.13 1.91
CA ARG A 315 12.73 -2.15 0.93
C ARG A 315 12.19 -2.11 -0.49
N ILE A 316 12.52 -1.05 -1.22
CA ILE A 316 11.97 -0.76 -2.55
C ILE A 316 12.43 -1.83 -3.58
N GLU A 317 13.63 -2.37 -3.41
CA GLU A 317 14.17 -3.47 -4.22
C GLU A 317 13.37 -4.78 -4.10
N ARG A 318 12.56 -4.93 -3.04
CA ARG A 318 11.67 -6.09 -2.87
C ARG A 318 10.31 -5.91 -3.54
N ALA A 319 10.02 -4.78 -4.19
CA ALA A 319 8.69 -4.49 -4.75
C ALA A 319 8.15 -5.56 -5.72
N LEU A 320 9.00 -6.16 -6.56
CA LEU A 320 8.57 -7.19 -7.50
C LEU A 320 8.07 -8.48 -6.81
N GLU A 321 8.33 -8.67 -5.52
CA GLU A 321 7.78 -9.78 -4.76
C GLU A 321 6.23 -9.80 -4.76
N GLY A 322 5.59 -8.64 -4.94
CA GLY A 322 4.13 -8.50 -5.03
C GLY A 322 3.55 -8.75 -6.42
N SER A 323 4.37 -9.15 -7.39
CA SER A 323 3.94 -9.38 -8.78
C SER A 323 2.87 -10.46 -8.88
N ARG A 324 2.89 -11.47 -8.00
CA ARG A 324 1.88 -12.54 -7.98
C ARG A 324 0.46 -11.99 -7.82
N GLN A 325 0.26 -11.07 -6.87
CA GLN A 325 -1.03 -10.45 -6.63
C GLN A 325 -1.49 -9.60 -7.81
N ILE A 326 -0.56 -8.87 -8.44
CA ILE A 326 -0.86 -8.05 -9.62
C ILE A 326 -1.25 -8.93 -10.81
N PHE A 327 -0.55 -10.04 -11.05
CA PHE A 327 -0.92 -10.99 -12.09
C PHE A 327 -2.27 -11.67 -11.82
N ALA A 328 -2.56 -12.03 -10.56
CA ALA A 328 -3.87 -12.57 -10.19
C ALA A 328 -5.00 -11.54 -10.39
N TRP A 329 -4.75 -10.27 -10.07
CA TRP A 329 -5.68 -9.18 -10.33
C TRP A 329 -5.94 -8.99 -11.83
N LEU A 330 -4.88 -8.97 -12.63
CA LEU A 330 -4.95 -8.92 -14.09
C LEU A 330 -5.79 -10.08 -14.65
N ASP A 331 -5.55 -11.30 -14.17
CA ASP A 331 -6.29 -12.50 -14.58
C ASP A 331 -7.77 -12.44 -14.18
N SER A 332 -8.08 -12.01 -12.95
CA SER A 332 -9.46 -11.83 -12.48
C SER A 332 -10.22 -10.85 -13.38
N LYS A 333 -9.64 -9.68 -13.67
CA LYS A 333 -10.25 -8.67 -14.55
C LYS A 333 -10.38 -9.12 -16.00
N CYS A 334 -9.46 -9.94 -16.48
CA CYS A 334 -9.52 -10.51 -17.82
C CYS A 334 -10.73 -11.46 -18.02
N HIS A 335 -11.25 -12.06 -16.94
CA HIS A 335 -12.38 -13.01 -16.97
C HIS A 335 -13.72 -12.38 -16.54
N GLU A 336 -13.76 -11.08 -16.20
CA GLU A 336 -15.02 -10.40 -15.92
C GLU A 336 -15.88 -10.31 -17.21
N PRO A 337 -17.20 -10.60 -17.14
CA PRO A 337 -18.08 -10.47 -18.29
C PRO A 337 -18.14 -9.00 -18.73
N SER A 338 -17.76 -8.74 -19.98
CA SER A 338 -17.79 -7.42 -20.61
C SER A 338 -19.08 -7.24 -21.40
N ASP A 339 -19.80 -6.13 -21.16
CA ASP A 339 -21.00 -5.73 -21.91
C ASP A 339 -20.67 -5.20 -23.32
N ASP A 340 -19.39 -4.97 -23.64
CA ASP A 340 -18.97 -4.59 -25.00
C ASP A 340 -19.35 -5.73 -25.97
N ILE A 341 -20.17 -5.40 -26.97
CA ILE A 341 -20.40 -6.24 -28.14
C ILE A 341 -19.01 -6.55 -28.71
N ASP A 342 -18.58 -7.81 -28.61
CA ASP A 342 -17.33 -8.32 -29.16
C ASP A 342 -17.31 -7.97 -30.67
N ASN A 343 -16.73 -6.83 -31.03
CA ASN A 343 -16.32 -6.58 -32.41
C ASN A 343 -14.99 -7.31 -32.58
N PRO A 344 -14.95 -8.47 -33.24
CA PRO A 344 -13.72 -9.21 -33.43
C PRO A 344 -12.67 -8.45 -34.26
N GLU A 345 -13.06 -7.36 -34.95
CA GLU A 345 -12.14 -6.45 -35.63
C GLU A 345 -11.48 -5.41 -34.70
N ALA A 346 -11.97 -5.21 -33.48
CA ALA A 346 -11.44 -4.22 -32.53
C ALA A 346 -10.26 -4.78 -31.69
N ALA A 347 -9.26 -5.40 -32.32
CA ALA A 347 -8.05 -5.80 -31.60
C ALA A 347 -7.18 -4.57 -31.31
N LEU A 348 -6.76 -4.39 -30.03
CA LEU A 348 -5.85 -3.30 -29.63
C LEU A 348 -4.45 -3.43 -30.26
N VAL A 349 -4.05 -4.64 -30.65
CA VAL A 349 -2.80 -4.92 -31.37
C VAL A 349 -3.17 -5.55 -32.71
N ARG A 350 -2.69 -4.98 -33.83
CA ARG A 350 -3.02 -5.37 -35.20
C ARG A 350 -1.77 -5.69 -36.02
N PHE A 351 -1.90 -6.57 -37.01
CA PHE A 351 -0.82 -6.93 -37.92
C PHE A 351 -0.80 -6.10 -39.21
N VAL A 352 0.41 -5.88 -39.75
CA VAL A 352 0.70 -5.30 -41.06
C VAL A 352 1.66 -6.22 -41.80
N GLU A 353 1.30 -6.63 -43.01
CA GLU A 353 2.23 -7.30 -43.93
C GLU A 353 2.51 -6.39 -45.12
N PHE A 354 3.78 -6.12 -45.38
CA PHE A 354 4.22 -5.35 -46.54
C PHE A 354 4.49 -6.28 -47.72
N LYS A 355 3.92 -5.98 -48.90
CA LYS A 355 4.19 -6.73 -50.14
C LYS A 355 4.74 -5.81 -51.23
N GLU A 356 5.90 -6.18 -51.79
CA GLU A 356 6.54 -5.50 -52.93
C GLU A 356 5.76 -5.81 -54.22
N ILE A 357 5.42 -4.78 -55.01
CA ILE A 357 4.93 -4.94 -56.39
C ILE A 357 6.14 -4.73 -57.32
N THR A 358 6.57 -5.78 -58.04
CA THR A 358 7.62 -5.65 -59.05
C THR A 358 7.02 -5.24 -60.40
N ASP A 359 7.54 -4.19 -61.04
CA ASP A 359 7.34 -3.97 -62.47
C ASP A 359 8.70 -3.89 -63.20
N ASP A 360 8.81 -4.59 -64.32
CA ASP A 360 10.06 -5.03 -64.97
C ASP A 360 10.80 -3.92 -65.75
N HIS A 361 10.42 -2.66 -65.59
CA HIS A 361 10.88 -1.57 -66.47
C HIS A 361 11.29 -0.32 -65.69
N VAL A 362 12.62 -0.11 -65.60
CA VAL A 362 13.36 1.11 -65.94
C VAL A 362 14.70 1.11 -65.17
N ARG A 363 15.81 1.15 -65.93
CA ARG A 363 17.16 1.39 -65.42
C ARG A 363 17.47 2.87 -65.61
N ASP A 364 17.65 3.62 -64.54
CA ASP A 364 18.36 4.90 -64.58
C ASP A 364 19.40 4.97 -63.46
N GLU A 365 20.58 5.49 -63.80
CA GLU A 365 21.76 5.61 -62.92
C GLU A 365 21.60 6.81 -61.96
N TYR A 366 21.78 6.60 -60.64
CA TYR A 366 21.92 7.72 -59.70
C TYR A 366 22.80 7.45 -58.45
N LYS A 367 23.24 8.57 -57.84
CA LYS A 367 24.25 8.72 -56.77
C LYS A 367 23.67 8.55 -55.36
N VAL A 368 24.46 7.93 -54.49
CA VAL A 368 24.24 7.72 -53.04
C VAL A 368 23.85 9.03 -52.33
N GLY A 369 22.74 9.03 -51.56
CA GLY A 369 22.39 10.10 -50.60
C GLY A 369 21.17 10.99 -50.89
N LYS A 370 20.13 10.54 -51.62
CA LYS A 370 18.86 11.29 -51.78
C LYS A 370 17.61 10.45 -51.45
N ARG A 371 16.63 11.12 -50.80
CA ARG A 371 15.30 10.67 -50.34
C ARG A 371 14.53 9.87 -51.42
N CYS A 372 13.97 8.69 -51.09
CA CYS A 372 13.07 7.94 -51.98
C CYS A 372 11.65 8.57 -51.92
N ASP A 373 11.09 8.98 -53.06
CA ASP A 373 9.71 9.45 -53.17
C ASP A 373 8.75 8.25 -53.26
N ILE A 374 7.74 8.21 -52.38
CA ILE A 374 6.69 7.19 -52.39
C ILE A 374 5.70 7.57 -53.49
N VAL A 375 5.54 6.71 -54.50
CA VAL A 375 4.69 7.01 -55.67
C VAL A 375 3.21 6.71 -55.40
N GLU A 376 2.90 5.58 -54.76
CA GLU A 376 1.51 5.17 -54.47
C GLU A 376 1.46 4.09 -53.34
N ILE A 377 0.46 4.17 -52.46
CA ILE A 377 0.20 3.19 -51.39
C ILE A 377 -1.17 2.56 -51.64
N GLU A 378 -1.21 1.24 -51.89
CA GLU A 378 -2.46 0.50 -52.06
C GLU A 378 -2.68 -0.40 -50.81
N ALA A 379 -3.61 -0.02 -49.94
CA ALA A 379 -4.03 -0.84 -48.81
C ALA A 379 -5.24 -1.68 -49.21
N SER A 380 -5.16 -3.01 -49.10
CA SER A 380 -6.30 -3.91 -49.36
C SER A 380 -6.77 -4.63 -48.09
N GLY A 381 -8.09 -4.64 -47.91
CA GLY A 381 -8.82 -5.12 -46.71
C GLY A 381 -10.09 -4.27 -46.55
N ASP A 382 -11.26 -4.90 -46.66
CA ASP A 382 -12.52 -4.28 -47.10
C ASP A 382 -12.92 -2.99 -46.36
N PRO A 383 -13.33 -1.93 -47.09
CA PRO A 383 -14.21 -0.91 -46.53
C PRO A 383 -15.63 -1.47 -46.48
N MET A 384 -16.15 -1.71 -45.27
CA MET A 384 -17.57 -1.98 -44.98
C MET A 384 -18.34 -2.73 -46.08
N SER A 385 -18.34 -4.07 -46.04
CA SER A 385 -19.37 -4.84 -46.75
C SER A 385 -20.06 -5.84 -45.82
N THR A 386 -21.34 -5.59 -45.57
CA THR A 386 -22.24 -6.48 -44.87
C THR A 386 -22.52 -7.70 -45.74
N SER A 387 -21.95 -8.87 -45.43
CA SER A 387 -22.69 -10.14 -45.31
C SER A 387 -21.80 -11.39 -45.35
N SER A 388 -22.19 -12.31 -44.48
CA SER A 388 -21.96 -13.75 -44.52
C SER A 388 -20.61 -14.31 -44.08
N SER A 389 -20.78 -15.28 -43.19
CA SER A 389 -19.84 -16.15 -42.50
C SER A 389 -18.85 -16.89 -43.40
N SER A 390 -17.63 -17.07 -42.88
CA SER A 390 -16.61 -18.08 -43.25
C SER A 390 -15.37 -17.64 -44.08
N VAL A 391 -15.01 -16.35 -44.11
CA VAL A 391 -13.71 -15.93 -44.67
C VAL A 391 -12.64 -15.89 -43.59
N SER A 392 -11.54 -16.62 -43.81
CA SER A 392 -10.34 -16.63 -42.95
C SER A 392 -9.83 -15.21 -42.68
N ARG A 393 -9.55 -14.89 -41.41
CA ARG A 393 -8.93 -13.66 -40.89
C ARG A 393 -7.73 -13.24 -41.78
N ARG A 394 -7.82 -12.15 -42.55
CA ARG A 394 -6.72 -11.69 -43.41
C ARG A 394 -5.91 -10.56 -42.75
N LYS A 395 -4.59 -10.66 -42.83
CA LYS A 395 -3.63 -9.59 -42.53
C LYS A 395 -3.93 -8.38 -43.41
N ARG A 396 -3.72 -7.15 -42.90
CA ARG A 396 -3.83 -5.94 -43.71
C ARG A 396 -2.59 -5.87 -44.60
N GLU A 397 -2.78 -6.04 -45.90
CA GLU A 397 -1.69 -5.96 -46.88
C GLU A 397 -1.53 -4.51 -47.32
N ILE A 398 -0.35 -3.95 -47.07
CA ILE A 398 0.07 -2.66 -47.62
C ILE A 398 1.01 -2.95 -48.77
N LYS A 399 0.55 -2.66 -49.99
CA LYS A 399 1.40 -2.72 -51.18
C LYS A 399 2.04 -1.36 -51.40
N VAL A 400 3.35 -1.37 -51.63
CA VAL A 400 4.14 -0.15 -51.79
C VAL A 400 4.91 -0.24 -53.10
N TRP A 401 4.83 0.82 -53.92
CA TRP A 401 5.67 1.00 -55.10
C TRP A 401 7.03 1.58 -54.68
N THR A 402 8.11 0.81 -54.80
CA THR A 402 9.48 1.25 -54.49
C THR A 402 10.42 0.98 -55.66
N HIS A 403 11.39 1.87 -55.92
CA HIS A 403 12.42 1.66 -56.95
C HIS A 403 13.33 0.45 -56.60
N SER A 404 13.86 -0.25 -57.60
CA SER A 404 14.66 -1.50 -57.43
C SER A 404 15.91 -1.37 -56.53
N THR A 405 16.37 -0.15 -56.30
CA THR A 405 17.48 0.22 -55.41
C THR A 405 17.06 0.59 -53.99
N CYS A 406 15.77 0.89 -53.74
CA CYS A 406 15.20 1.10 -52.40
C CYS A 406 14.76 -0.24 -51.76
N ARG A 407 15.21 -1.39 -52.29
CA ARG A 407 14.91 -2.75 -51.77
C ARG A 407 15.37 -2.98 -50.33
N GLU A 408 16.38 -2.24 -49.87
CA GLU A 408 16.82 -2.25 -48.48
C GLU A 408 16.10 -1.21 -47.60
N ASP A 409 15.41 -0.22 -48.22
CA ASP A 409 14.86 0.98 -47.56
C ASP A 409 13.32 1.11 -47.59
N VAL A 410 12.59 0.07 -48.01
CA VAL A 410 11.11 -0.02 -47.97
C VAL A 410 10.54 0.25 -46.54
N ARG A 411 11.40 0.06 -45.54
CA ARG A 411 11.16 0.24 -44.10
C ARG A 411 10.88 1.71 -43.70
N LEU A 412 11.18 2.71 -44.53
CA LEU A 412 10.95 4.15 -44.19
C LEU A 412 9.48 4.59 -44.34
N LEU A 413 8.66 3.86 -45.10
CA LEU A 413 7.20 4.03 -45.07
C LEU A 413 6.59 3.62 -43.73
N ALA A 414 7.20 2.63 -43.10
CA ALA A 414 6.82 2.25 -41.77
C ALA A 414 7.14 3.36 -40.79
N LEU A 415 8.07 4.32 -41.00
CA LEU A 415 8.27 5.46 -40.08
C LEU A 415 7.20 6.56 -40.18
N ALA A 416 6.62 6.77 -41.37
CA ALA A 416 5.37 7.52 -41.51
C ALA A 416 4.16 6.78 -40.89
N MET A 417 4.33 5.50 -40.54
CA MET A 417 3.39 4.65 -39.81
C MET A 417 4.04 3.96 -38.56
N TRP A 418 5.10 4.58 -38.00
CA TRP A 418 6.08 4.08 -37.01
C TRP A 418 6.96 2.79 -37.23
N GLY A 419 8.29 2.96 -37.51
CA GLY A 419 9.43 2.10 -37.05
C GLY A 419 10.23 1.23 -38.07
N TYR A 420 11.57 1.17 -37.95
CA TYR A 420 12.50 0.22 -38.62
C TYR A 420 12.82 -0.98 -37.69
N TYR A 421 12.64 -2.20 -38.18
CA TYR A 421 12.76 -3.44 -37.41
C TYR A 421 14.02 -4.23 -37.78
N ASP A 422 14.78 -4.70 -36.79
CA ASP A 422 15.89 -5.63 -37.03
C ASP A 422 15.55 -7.09 -36.67
N GLN A 423 14.32 -7.35 -36.20
CA GLN A 423 13.73 -8.69 -36.05
C GLN A 423 12.21 -8.60 -36.24
N HIS A 424 11.61 -9.61 -36.86
CA HIS A 424 10.19 -9.73 -37.21
C HIS A 424 9.20 -9.14 -36.17
N GLU A 425 8.69 -7.92 -36.37
CA GLU A 425 7.48 -7.47 -35.67
C GLU A 425 6.48 -6.92 -36.71
N ASP A 426 5.56 -7.81 -37.12
CA ASP A 426 4.50 -7.54 -38.09
C ASP A 426 3.34 -6.73 -37.46
N TYR A 427 3.48 -5.98 -36.35
CA TYR A 427 2.33 -5.45 -35.58
C TYR A 427 2.45 -4.01 -35.06
N TYR A 428 1.30 -3.36 -34.82
CA TYR A 428 1.15 -2.01 -34.24
C TYR A 428 -0.02 -1.96 -33.25
N VAL A 429 -0.03 -0.97 -32.35
CA VAL A 429 -1.18 -0.72 -31.46
C VAL A 429 -2.17 0.21 -32.17
N ASP A 430 -3.42 -0.25 -32.30
CA ASP A 430 -4.51 0.53 -32.87
C ASP A 430 -5.61 0.73 -31.82
N PHE A 431 -5.74 1.96 -31.35
CA PHE A 431 -6.78 2.32 -30.40
C PHE A 431 -8.12 2.65 -31.06
N ARG A 432 -8.15 2.85 -32.39
CA ARG A 432 -9.39 3.17 -33.11
C ARG A 432 -10.45 2.10 -32.85
N ASP A 433 -11.69 2.55 -32.70
CA ASP A 433 -12.87 1.75 -32.36
C ASP A 433 -12.92 1.17 -30.93
N ASN A 434 -11.82 1.22 -30.16
CA ASN A 434 -11.77 0.78 -28.75
C ASN A 434 -11.65 1.94 -27.76
N ILE A 435 -10.78 2.89 -28.05
CA ILE A 435 -10.45 4.05 -27.22
C ILE A 435 -10.31 5.24 -28.16
N ALA A 436 -11.30 6.12 -28.15
CA ALA A 436 -11.37 7.25 -29.07
C ALA A 436 -10.21 8.25 -28.88
N ASP A 437 -9.71 8.38 -27.65
CA ASP A 437 -8.60 9.28 -27.31
C ASP A 437 -7.72 8.65 -26.21
N PRO A 438 -6.66 7.92 -26.57
CA PRO A 438 -5.80 7.23 -25.62
C PRO A 438 -5.06 8.15 -24.65
N LEU A 439 -4.84 9.42 -25.02
CA LEU A 439 -4.17 10.37 -24.14
C LEU A 439 -5.10 10.90 -23.05
N ASN A 440 -6.40 10.94 -23.32
CA ASN A 440 -7.45 11.40 -22.40
C ASN A 440 -8.29 10.25 -21.82
N ASP A 441 -8.00 8.99 -22.17
CA ASP A 441 -8.69 7.83 -21.62
C ASP A 441 -8.41 7.68 -20.11
N ARG A 442 -9.41 7.23 -19.36
CA ARG A 442 -9.28 7.11 -17.90
C ARG A 442 -8.90 5.69 -17.53
N ARG A 443 -7.82 5.57 -16.76
CA ARG A 443 -7.39 4.31 -16.17
C ARG A 443 -8.44 3.76 -15.19
N ILE A 444 -8.49 2.44 -15.04
CA ILE A 444 -9.21 1.80 -13.92
C ILE A 444 -8.59 2.29 -12.60
N PRO A 445 -9.42 2.64 -11.59
CA PRO A 445 -8.91 2.97 -10.26
C PRO A 445 -8.01 1.86 -9.70
N MET A 446 -6.83 2.23 -9.21
CA MET A 446 -5.94 1.29 -8.55
C MET A 446 -6.58 0.77 -7.27
N VAL A 447 -6.34 -0.51 -6.97
CA VAL A 447 -6.66 -1.06 -5.66
C VAL A 447 -5.81 -0.36 -4.62
N SER A 448 -6.44 0.17 -3.57
CA SER A 448 -5.71 0.87 -2.51
C SER A 448 -4.90 -0.13 -1.67
N PRO A 449 -3.77 0.30 -1.05
CA PRO A 449 -3.05 -0.55 -0.09
C PRO A 449 -3.92 -1.10 1.05
N ASN A 450 -5.02 -0.40 1.37
CA ASN A 450 -5.98 -0.83 2.39
C ASN A 450 -6.84 -2.03 1.93
N GLU A 451 -7.01 -2.21 0.63
CA GLU A 451 -7.76 -3.32 0.01
C GLU A 451 -6.84 -4.47 -0.43
N PHE A 452 -5.54 -4.40 -0.11
CA PHE A 452 -4.57 -5.42 -0.52
C PHE A 452 -4.91 -6.83 0.01
N SER A 453 -5.58 -6.93 1.15
CA SER A 453 -6.15 -8.17 1.71
C SER A 453 -7.04 -8.91 0.71
N ARG A 454 -7.90 -8.19 -0.03
CA ARG A 454 -8.72 -8.79 -1.10
C ARG A 454 -7.86 -9.34 -2.22
N LEU A 455 -6.88 -8.57 -2.69
CA LEU A 455 -5.98 -9.05 -3.75
C LEU A 455 -5.19 -10.30 -3.34
N LEU A 456 -4.79 -10.36 -2.06
CA LEU A 456 -4.13 -11.54 -1.52
C LEU A 456 -5.07 -12.76 -1.50
N SER A 457 -6.30 -12.59 -1.04
CA SER A 457 -7.36 -13.62 -1.08
C SER A 457 -7.70 -14.06 -2.50
N ASP A 458 -7.81 -13.12 -3.42
CA ASP A 458 -8.08 -13.38 -4.84
C ASP A 458 -6.93 -14.16 -5.47
N ALA A 459 -5.67 -13.80 -5.19
CA ALA A 459 -4.51 -14.53 -5.65
C ALA A 459 -4.44 -15.96 -5.10
N ASN A 460 -4.90 -16.19 -3.87
CA ASN A 460 -4.93 -17.51 -3.24
C ASN A 460 -6.14 -18.36 -3.66
N SER A 461 -7.22 -17.75 -4.11
CA SER A 461 -8.38 -18.45 -4.68
C SER A 461 -8.26 -18.69 -6.18
N ASN A 462 -7.40 -17.94 -6.87
CA ASN A 462 -7.11 -18.10 -8.29
C ASN A 462 -6.39 -19.44 -8.56
N SER A 463 -6.98 -20.28 -9.41
CA SER A 463 -6.44 -21.61 -9.72
C SER A 463 -5.04 -21.60 -10.34
N ARG A 464 -4.65 -20.51 -11.01
CA ARG A 464 -3.36 -20.35 -11.72
C ARG A 464 -2.29 -19.72 -10.84
N PHE A 465 -2.67 -18.72 -10.03
CA PHE A 465 -1.72 -17.93 -9.22
C PHE A 465 -1.66 -18.32 -7.75
N ARG A 466 -2.48 -19.28 -7.32
CA ARG A 466 -2.39 -19.88 -5.99
C ARG A 466 -1.06 -20.61 -5.84
N ILE A 467 -0.35 -20.32 -4.76
CA ILE A 467 0.86 -21.03 -4.38
C ILE A 467 0.45 -22.34 -3.70
N ILE A 468 0.86 -23.47 -4.27
CA ILE A 468 0.65 -24.81 -3.73
C ILE A 468 1.82 -25.17 -2.81
N ASP A 469 1.49 -25.76 -1.66
CA ASP A 469 2.49 -26.27 -0.74
C ASP A 469 3.33 -27.37 -1.39
N PRO A 470 4.68 -27.36 -1.27
CA PRO A 470 5.50 -28.43 -1.78
C PRO A 470 5.09 -29.84 -1.33
N GLN A 471 4.42 -30.01 -0.19
CA GLN A 471 3.88 -31.31 0.26
C GLN A 471 2.69 -31.80 -0.58
N ASP A 472 1.91 -30.88 -1.12
CA ASP A 472 0.62 -31.16 -1.76
C ASP A 472 0.72 -31.27 -3.29
N LEU A 473 1.94 -31.15 -3.84
CA LEU A 473 2.21 -31.18 -5.29
C LEU A 473 1.86 -32.51 -5.96
N GLN A 474 1.76 -33.62 -5.22
CA GLN A 474 1.46 -34.95 -5.78
C GLN A 474 0.11 -35.02 -6.52
N GLY A 475 -0.80 -34.07 -6.29
CA GLY A 475 -2.10 -33.99 -6.96
C GLY A 475 -2.18 -33.08 -8.18
N TYR A 476 -1.08 -32.43 -8.59
CA TYR A 476 -1.08 -31.42 -9.65
C TYR A 476 -0.21 -31.85 -10.85
N SER A 477 -0.64 -31.54 -12.08
CA SER A 477 0.19 -31.70 -13.28
C SER A 477 1.08 -30.48 -13.53
N SER A 478 0.59 -29.30 -13.16
CA SER A 478 1.29 -28.01 -13.17
C SER A 478 0.77 -27.13 -12.03
N ALA A 479 1.65 -26.38 -11.37
CA ALA A 479 1.29 -25.46 -10.29
C ALA A 479 2.37 -24.41 -10.02
N ILE A 480 2.02 -23.31 -9.35
CA ILE A 480 3.00 -22.42 -8.71
C ILE A 480 3.32 -22.97 -7.31
N THR A 481 4.59 -22.96 -6.93
CA THR A 481 5.08 -23.39 -5.61
C THR A 481 6.35 -22.63 -5.21
N LEU A 482 7.01 -23.05 -4.14
CA LEU A 482 8.29 -22.51 -3.67
C LEU A 482 9.45 -23.50 -3.95
N SER A 483 10.57 -22.99 -4.45
CA SER A 483 11.82 -23.75 -4.54
C SER A 483 12.46 -23.96 -3.16
N GLY A 484 13.51 -24.78 -3.05
CA GLY A 484 14.22 -24.99 -1.79
C GLY A 484 14.89 -23.74 -1.21
N LYS A 485 15.06 -22.69 -2.02
CA LYS A 485 15.53 -21.35 -1.59
C LYS A 485 14.37 -20.38 -1.29
N GLY A 486 13.12 -20.85 -1.36
CA GLY A 486 11.89 -20.08 -1.16
C GLY A 486 11.66 -18.98 -2.18
N TYR A 487 12.05 -19.26 -3.43
CA TYR A 487 11.70 -18.45 -4.59
C TYR A 487 10.43 -19.02 -5.24
N VAL A 488 9.57 -18.12 -5.73
CA VAL A 488 8.36 -18.51 -6.46
C VAL A 488 8.76 -19.23 -7.75
N SER A 489 8.16 -20.38 -7.99
CA SER A 489 8.60 -21.36 -8.99
C SER A 489 7.42 -22.08 -9.63
N THR A 490 7.59 -22.57 -10.86
CA THR A 490 6.59 -23.47 -11.48
C THR A 490 6.99 -24.93 -11.29
N PHE A 491 6.04 -25.74 -10.83
CA PHE A 491 6.12 -27.19 -10.81
C PHE A 491 5.45 -27.74 -12.06
N ASN A 492 6.07 -28.73 -12.71
CA ASN A 492 5.48 -29.44 -13.86
C ASN A 492 5.87 -30.93 -13.82
N ILE A 493 4.98 -31.77 -14.35
CA ILE A 493 5.26 -33.18 -14.60
C ILE A 493 5.60 -33.36 -16.08
N LEU A 494 6.84 -33.76 -16.40
CA LEU A 494 7.22 -34.06 -17.79
C LEU A 494 6.78 -35.48 -18.15
N GLU A 495 5.84 -35.61 -19.09
CA GLU A 495 5.47 -36.89 -19.69
C GLU A 495 6.50 -37.28 -20.76
N GLY A 496 7.40 -38.21 -20.43
CA GLY A 496 8.29 -38.85 -21.38
C GLY A 496 7.65 -40.07 -22.06
N HIS A 497 8.22 -40.52 -23.18
CA HIS A 497 7.83 -41.77 -23.84
C HIS A 497 8.01 -42.98 -22.89
N VAL A 498 6.90 -43.53 -22.42
CA VAL A 498 6.71 -44.87 -21.82
C VAL A 498 7.76 -45.25 -20.76
N LYS A 499 7.65 -44.64 -19.56
CA LYS A 499 7.89 -45.18 -18.19
C LYS A 499 8.60 -44.26 -17.18
N ASP A 500 9.14 -43.11 -17.60
CA ASP A 500 9.80 -42.16 -16.69
C ASP A 500 9.03 -40.83 -16.60
N VAL A 501 7.99 -40.80 -15.76
CA VAL A 501 7.33 -39.55 -15.36
C VAL A 501 8.22 -38.87 -14.32
N ARG A 502 8.78 -37.70 -14.64
CA ARG A 502 9.71 -36.99 -13.74
C ARG A 502 9.17 -35.60 -13.35
N PRO A 503 8.96 -35.33 -12.06
CA PRO A 503 8.59 -34.00 -11.59
C PRO A 503 9.78 -33.04 -11.70
N VAL A 504 9.52 -31.82 -12.17
CA VAL A 504 10.52 -30.75 -12.28
C VAL A 504 10.00 -29.47 -11.65
N ILE A 505 10.89 -28.70 -11.05
CA ILE A 505 10.64 -27.32 -10.66
C ILE A 505 11.49 -26.40 -11.52
N TRP A 506 10.88 -25.39 -12.10
CA TRP A 506 11.56 -24.33 -12.81
C TRP A 506 11.55 -23.04 -11.99
N ASN A 507 12.69 -22.34 -12.00
CA ASN A 507 12.85 -21.03 -11.39
C ASN A 507 13.69 -20.11 -12.29
N ALA A 508 13.35 -18.82 -12.32
CA ALA A 508 14.08 -17.80 -13.07
C ALA A 508 15.53 -17.58 -12.62
N ILE A 509 15.85 -17.86 -11.35
CA ILE A 509 17.18 -17.66 -10.77
C ILE A 509 17.97 -18.96 -10.72
N THR A 510 17.32 -20.06 -10.32
CA THR A 510 18.02 -21.34 -10.08
C THR A 510 17.93 -22.31 -11.25
N GLY A 511 17.20 -21.98 -12.32
CA GLY A 511 17.00 -22.86 -13.47
C GLY A 511 16.00 -23.98 -13.21
N THR A 512 16.07 -25.03 -14.03
CA THR A 512 15.24 -26.24 -13.87
C THR A 512 15.94 -27.26 -12.97
N GLU A 513 15.24 -27.70 -11.94
CA GLU A 513 15.67 -28.75 -11.01
C GLU A 513 14.79 -30.00 -11.18
N MET A 514 15.41 -31.17 -11.34
CA MET A 514 14.70 -32.45 -11.30
C MET A 514 14.47 -32.89 -9.85
N LEU A 515 13.25 -33.32 -9.55
CA LEU A 515 12.86 -33.67 -8.19
C LEU A 515 12.98 -35.17 -7.95
N GLU A 516 13.66 -35.55 -6.87
CA GLU A 516 13.78 -36.93 -6.41
C GLU A 516 12.47 -37.44 -5.77
N PRO A 517 12.21 -38.78 -5.70
CA PRO A 517 10.96 -39.32 -5.17
C PRO A 517 10.61 -38.91 -3.73
N LYS A 518 11.60 -38.52 -2.90
CA LYS A 518 11.42 -38.02 -1.52
C LYS A 518 11.44 -36.50 -1.39
N TYR A 519 11.44 -35.78 -2.51
CA TYR A 519 11.57 -34.32 -2.54
C TYR A 519 10.44 -33.62 -1.77
N TYR A 520 9.19 -34.07 -1.95
CA TYR A 520 8.01 -33.50 -1.29
C TYR A 520 8.06 -33.55 0.25
N GLU A 521 8.78 -34.51 0.83
CA GLU A 521 8.94 -34.63 2.29
C GLU A 521 10.07 -33.74 2.84
N THR A 522 11.04 -33.38 2.00
CA THR A 522 12.29 -32.73 2.41
C THR A 522 12.28 -31.22 2.17
N LEU A 523 11.61 -30.74 1.12
CA LEU A 523 11.53 -29.31 0.79
C LEU A 523 10.89 -28.42 1.88
N PRO A 524 9.80 -28.85 2.54
CA PRO A 524 9.19 -28.06 3.62
C PRO A 524 10.16 -27.87 4.79
N LYS A 525 11.01 -28.87 5.07
CA LYS A 525 12.04 -28.80 6.12
C LYS A 525 13.16 -27.82 5.75
N SER A 526 13.58 -27.78 4.49
CA SER A 526 14.57 -26.81 4.04
C SER A 526 14.03 -25.38 4.01
N LEU A 527 12.72 -25.21 3.82
CA LEU A 527 12.05 -23.91 3.86
C LEU A 527 11.82 -23.38 5.28
N GLU A 528 11.75 -24.25 6.29
CA GLU A 528 11.40 -23.89 7.67
C GLU A 528 12.21 -22.70 8.25
N PRO A 529 13.55 -22.61 8.09
CA PRO A 529 14.31 -21.46 8.57
C PRO A 529 13.91 -20.16 7.86
N LEU A 530 13.68 -20.23 6.54
CA LEU A 530 13.31 -19.08 5.73
C LEU A 530 11.87 -18.62 6.04
N VAL A 531 10.95 -19.57 6.24
CA VAL A 531 9.57 -19.30 6.69
C VAL A 531 9.60 -18.54 8.01
N LYS A 532 10.35 -19.04 9.00
CA LYS A 532 10.48 -18.40 10.31
C LYS A 532 11.03 -16.99 10.18
N GLN A 533 12.08 -16.80 9.38
CA GLN A 533 12.64 -15.48 9.13
C GLN A 533 11.62 -14.53 8.50
N ARG A 534 10.92 -14.95 7.44
CA ARG A 534 9.95 -14.08 6.74
C ARG A 534 8.73 -13.75 7.59
N LYS A 535 8.30 -14.67 8.47
CA LYS A 535 7.24 -14.42 9.45
C LYS A 535 7.65 -13.33 10.45
N LEU A 536 8.90 -13.36 10.92
CA LEU A 536 9.46 -12.30 11.78
C LEU A 536 9.54 -10.95 11.04
N GLU A 537 9.87 -10.96 9.76
CA GLU A 537 9.93 -9.75 8.92
C GLU A 537 8.55 -9.26 8.44
N GLY A 538 7.46 -10.00 8.69
CA GLY A 538 6.12 -9.69 8.17
C GLY A 538 5.97 -9.83 6.65
N SER A 539 6.99 -10.33 5.96
CA SER A 539 6.97 -10.53 4.49
C SER A 539 6.38 -11.87 4.07
N TRP A 540 6.14 -12.77 5.03
CA TRP A 540 5.53 -14.07 4.77
C TRP A 540 4.08 -13.99 4.33
N ASP A 541 3.34 -13.04 4.91
CA ASP A 541 1.93 -12.81 4.63
C ASP A 541 1.69 -12.39 3.17
N LEU A 542 2.73 -12.07 2.41
CA LEU A 542 2.65 -11.82 0.97
C LEU A 542 2.37 -13.11 0.17
N ASP A 543 2.87 -14.23 0.67
CA ASP A 543 2.66 -15.53 0.06
C ASP A 543 1.34 -16.11 0.50
N ASP A 544 1.06 -16.04 1.80
CA ASP A 544 -0.18 -16.54 2.40
C ASP A 544 -0.58 -17.93 1.84
N TRP A 545 0.42 -18.73 1.45
CA TRP A 545 0.27 -20.07 0.88
C TRP A 545 -0.13 -21.06 1.98
N GLU A 546 0.25 -20.74 3.22
CA GLU A 546 -0.31 -21.36 4.41
C GLU A 546 -1.78 -21.01 4.63
N TYR A 547 -2.39 -20.02 3.93
CA TYR A 547 -3.83 -19.77 4.00
C TYR A 547 -4.66 -20.98 3.53
N ALA A 548 -4.11 -21.77 2.60
CA ALA A 548 -4.70 -23.05 2.23
C ALA A 548 -4.48 -24.11 3.32
N LYS A 549 -3.38 -24.05 4.09
CA LYS A 549 -3.27 -24.78 5.37
C LYS A 549 -4.12 -24.14 6.47
N ASP A 550 -4.63 -22.92 6.30
CA ASP A 550 -5.60 -22.27 7.17
C ASP A 550 -7.05 -22.54 6.77
N SER A 551 -7.27 -23.31 5.70
CA SER A 551 -8.42 -24.23 5.66
C SER A 551 -8.31 -25.34 6.71
N LYS A 552 -7.16 -25.44 7.42
CA LYS A 552 -7.01 -26.04 8.75
C LYS A 552 -6.88 -25.03 9.91
N ILE A 553 -7.05 -23.72 9.72
CA ILE A 553 -7.44 -22.80 10.81
C ILE A 553 -8.97 -22.77 10.93
N ASP A 554 -9.71 -23.24 9.92
CA ASP A 554 -11.04 -23.82 10.19
C ASP A 554 -10.97 -25.04 11.16
N LEU A 555 -9.78 -25.55 11.53
CA LEU A 555 -9.59 -26.46 12.69
C LEU A 555 -9.21 -25.74 14.00
N ILE A 556 -8.89 -24.43 14.01
CA ILE A 556 -8.78 -23.65 15.24
C ILE A 556 -10.16 -23.08 15.52
N SER A 557 -10.87 -23.71 16.46
CA SER A 557 -12.16 -23.21 16.94
C SER A 557 -12.00 -21.73 17.35
N PRO A 558 -12.87 -20.82 16.85
CA PRO A 558 -12.83 -19.42 17.24
C PRO A 558 -12.90 -19.30 18.76
N GLN A 559 -12.03 -18.47 19.33
CA GLN A 559 -11.92 -18.33 20.78
C GLN A 559 -13.01 -17.39 21.31
N GLU A 560 -13.22 -16.28 20.60
CA GLU A 560 -14.18 -15.24 20.95
C GLU A 560 -14.88 -14.70 19.69
N ALA A 561 -16.16 -14.44 19.80
CA ALA A 561 -16.94 -13.68 18.82
C ALA A 561 -17.47 -12.41 19.49
N ILE A 562 -17.18 -11.27 18.89
CA ILE A 562 -17.47 -9.93 19.41
C ILE A 562 -18.38 -9.21 18.41
N VAL A 563 -19.50 -8.67 18.87
CA VAL A 563 -20.27 -7.70 18.08
C VAL A 563 -20.19 -6.34 18.75
N ILE A 564 -19.72 -5.34 18.01
CA ILE A 564 -19.66 -3.95 18.47
C ILE A 564 -20.93 -3.24 18.03
N CYS A 565 -21.73 -2.79 18.99
CA CYS A 565 -22.90 -1.93 18.75
C CYS A 565 -22.44 -0.46 18.79
N PHE A 566 -22.51 0.22 17.66
CA PHE A 566 -22.07 1.61 17.49
C PHE A 566 -23.26 2.55 17.34
N ASP A 567 -23.39 3.49 18.27
CA ASP A 567 -24.47 4.48 18.30
C ASP A 567 -24.22 5.61 17.28
N LEU A 568 -25.17 5.77 16.36
CA LEU A 568 -25.22 6.84 15.36
C LEU A 568 -26.35 7.84 15.63
N SER A 569 -26.97 7.84 16.81
CA SER A 569 -28.07 8.75 17.14
C SER A 569 -27.68 10.23 17.09
N TYR A 570 -28.67 11.13 16.93
CA TYR A 570 -28.40 12.58 16.99
C TYR A 570 -27.81 13.03 18.34
N SER A 571 -28.06 12.32 19.44
CA SER A 571 -27.51 12.68 20.76
C SER A 571 -25.99 12.52 20.81
N MET A 572 -25.43 11.63 19.99
CA MET A 572 -23.98 11.45 19.84
C MET A 572 -23.31 12.66 19.16
N ASP A 573 -24.02 13.45 18.35
CA ASP A 573 -23.49 14.68 17.76
C ASP A 573 -23.42 15.85 18.76
N ASN A 574 -24.01 15.69 19.96
CA ASN A 574 -23.90 16.68 21.02
C ASN A 574 -22.46 16.80 21.53
N ARG A 575 -22.16 17.97 22.08
CA ARG A 575 -20.90 18.21 22.79
C ARG A 575 -20.88 17.47 24.13
N LEU A 576 -19.68 17.15 24.60
CA LEU A 576 -19.49 16.69 25.97
C LEU A 576 -19.99 17.77 26.95
N ASP A 577 -20.69 17.35 27.98
CA ASP A 577 -21.33 18.23 28.97
C ASP A 577 -20.38 18.60 30.12
N GLU A 578 -20.89 19.33 31.12
CA GLU A 578 -20.12 19.78 32.28
C GLU A 578 -19.64 18.63 33.18
N SER A 579 -20.16 17.40 33.00
CA SER A 579 -19.68 16.22 33.74
C SER A 579 -18.30 15.74 33.27
N TRP A 580 -17.83 16.25 32.12
CA TRP A 580 -16.55 15.91 31.53
C TRP A 580 -15.42 16.88 31.92
N ALA A 581 -14.45 16.39 32.68
CA ALA A 581 -13.33 17.17 33.17
C ALA A 581 -12.33 17.54 32.05
N GLY A 582 -11.95 18.82 31.99
CA GLY A 582 -10.82 19.32 31.18
C GLY A 582 -11.16 19.79 29.76
N ALA A 583 -12.44 19.92 29.39
CA ALA A 583 -12.83 20.43 28.09
C ALA A 583 -13.28 21.90 28.17
N SER A 584 -12.64 22.78 27.38
CA SER A 584 -13.41 23.84 26.72
C SER A 584 -14.44 23.14 25.84
N ASN A 585 -15.73 23.50 25.89
CA ASN A 585 -16.87 22.86 25.20
C ASN A 585 -16.73 22.64 23.65
N SER A 586 -15.71 21.92 23.16
CA SER A 586 -15.35 21.82 21.73
C SER A 586 -15.45 20.41 21.16
N PHE A 587 -15.43 19.36 21.99
CA PHE A 587 -15.43 17.96 21.52
C PHE A 587 -16.84 17.36 21.49
N ARG A 588 -17.15 16.59 20.44
CA ARG A 588 -18.43 15.86 20.29
C ARG A 588 -18.29 14.42 20.78
N LYS A 589 -19.37 13.85 21.32
CA LYS A 589 -19.39 12.45 21.79
C LYS A 589 -19.06 11.46 20.66
N MET A 590 -19.60 11.72 19.46
CA MET A 590 -19.37 10.94 18.24
C MET A 590 -17.88 10.85 17.86
N ASP A 591 -17.17 11.98 17.86
CA ASP A 591 -15.76 12.03 17.46
C ASP A 591 -14.86 11.23 18.41
N GLU A 592 -15.15 11.30 19.71
CA GLU A 592 -14.44 10.51 20.73
C GLU A 592 -14.78 9.02 20.63
N THR A 593 -16.04 8.68 20.34
CA THR A 593 -16.48 7.28 20.18
C THR A 593 -15.88 6.63 18.94
N LYS A 594 -15.77 7.38 17.82
CA LYS A 594 -15.05 6.93 16.61
C LYS A 594 -13.57 6.66 16.90
N GLN A 595 -12.91 7.55 17.66
CA GLN A 595 -11.52 7.34 18.07
C GLN A 595 -11.38 6.08 18.93
N VAL A 596 -12.29 5.83 19.87
CA VAL A 596 -12.30 4.59 20.65
C VAL A 596 -12.42 3.38 19.73
N PHE A 597 -13.40 3.36 18.83
CA PHE A 597 -13.63 2.24 17.93
C PHE A 597 -12.38 1.93 17.09
N ALA A 598 -11.80 2.94 16.44
CA ALA A 598 -10.59 2.78 15.64
C ALA A 598 -9.40 2.25 16.48
N ASN A 599 -9.24 2.75 17.70
CA ASN A 599 -8.17 2.31 18.60
C ASN A 599 -8.38 0.89 19.12
N VAL A 600 -9.61 0.50 19.50
CA VAL A 600 -9.93 -0.86 19.93
C VAL A 600 -9.57 -1.87 18.84
N ILE A 601 -9.98 -1.60 17.60
CA ILE A 601 -9.65 -2.45 16.45
C ILE A 601 -8.14 -2.50 16.22
N ALA A 602 -7.46 -1.35 16.18
CA ALA A 602 -6.01 -1.29 15.98
C ALA A 602 -5.23 -2.05 17.06
N ARG A 603 -5.68 -1.98 18.32
CA ARG A 603 -5.04 -2.69 19.43
C ARG A 603 -5.36 -4.17 19.43
N MET A 604 -6.59 -4.59 19.14
CA MET A 604 -6.90 -6.02 18.96
C MET A 604 -6.02 -6.65 17.86
N LEU A 605 -5.77 -5.93 16.76
CA LEU A 605 -4.81 -6.33 15.73
C LEU A 605 -3.36 -6.40 16.27
N GLY A 606 -2.92 -5.37 16.99
CA GLY A 606 -1.57 -5.32 17.59
C GLY A 606 -1.32 -6.37 18.70
N TYR A 607 -2.37 -6.87 19.34
CA TYR A 607 -2.30 -7.98 20.30
C TYR A 607 -2.34 -9.36 19.61
N HIS A 608 -2.40 -9.41 18.27
CA HIS A 608 -2.50 -10.64 17.48
C HIS A 608 -3.67 -11.54 17.88
N LEU A 609 -4.83 -10.94 18.20
CA LEU A 609 -6.08 -11.66 18.50
C LEU A 609 -6.72 -12.24 17.23
N SER A 610 -5.92 -12.96 16.44
CA SER A 610 -6.23 -13.51 15.12
C SER A 610 -7.32 -14.60 15.13
N ASN A 611 -7.58 -15.19 16.30
CA ASN A 611 -8.63 -16.18 16.52
C ASN A 611 -9.98 -15.57 16.96
N ASN A 612 -10.07 -14.24 17.04
CA ASN A 612 -11.29 -13.53 17.40
C ASN A 612 -12.04 -13.08 16.14
N TYR A 613 -13.37 -13.23 16.18
CA TYR A 613 -14.28 -12.75 15.13
C TYR A 613 -14.95 -11.47 15.60
N VAL A 614 -15.00 -10.46 14.75
CA VAL A 614 -15.61 -9.16 15.04
C VAL A 614 -16.70 -8.87 14.01
N GLY A 615 -17.85 -8.43 14.49
CA GLY A 615 -18.95 -7.90 13.69
C GLY A 615 -19.34 -6.52 14.21
N VAL A 616 -20.05 -5.75 13.38
CA VAL A 616 -20.44 -4.37 13.73
C VAL A 616 -21.89 -4.12 13.40
N VAL A 617 -22.64 -3.64 14.39
CA VAL A 617 -24.03 -3.21 14.26
C VAL A 617 -24.08 -1.71 14.53
N ALA A 618 -24.44 -0.91 13.54
CA ALA A 618 -24.66 0.51 13.70
C ALA A 618 -26.16 0.80 13.89
N PHE A 619 -26.50 1.75 14.77
CA PHE A 619 -27.90 2.01 15.08
C PHE A 619 -28.23 3.48 15.29
N SER A 620 -29.43 3.88 14.84
CA SER A 620 -29.97 5.24 14.99
C SER A 620 -31.50 5.30 15.06
N ASP A 621 -32.25 4.21 14.93
CA ASP A 621 -33.69 4.13 15.21
C ASP A 621 -34.04 2.64 15.17
N ALA A 622 -35.21 2.22 15.68
CA ALA A 622 -35.62 0.82 15.68
C ALA A 622 -35.68 0.24 14.25
N ASN A 623 -36.05 1.07 13.27
CA ASN A 623 -36.08 0.70 11.86
C ASN A 623 -34.73 0.93 11.13
N LYS A 624 -33.71 1.41 11.85
CA LYS A 624 -32.36 1.75 11.35
C LYS A 624 -31.28 1.08 12.19
N VAL A 625 -31.46 -0.21 12.46
CA VAL A 625 -30.41 -1.09 13.01
C VAL A 625 -29.79 -1.86 11.86
N GLU A 626 -28.58 -1.48 11.47
CA GLU A 626 -27.86 -2.00 10.30
C GLU A 626 -26.70 -2.89 10.74
N VAL A 627 -26.59 -4.09 10.17
CA VAL A 627 -25.35 -4.88 10.25
C VAL A 627 -24.38 -4.28 9.24
N THR A 628 -23.51 -3.39 9.71
CA THR A 628 -22.48 -2.77 8.86
C THR A 628 -21.39 -3.76 8.48
N MET A 629 -21.14 -4.75 9.35
CA MET A 629 -20.17 -5.81 9.10
C MET A 629 -20.62 -7.11 9.76
N GLU A 630 -20.66 -8.18 8.97
CA GLU A 630 -20.89 -9.53 9.46
C GLU A 630 -19.68 -10.05 10.26
N LEU A 631 -19.91 -11.05 11.13
CA LEU A 631 -18.84 -11.66 11.92
C LEU A 631 -17.75 -12.25 11.01
N SER A 632 -16.58 -11.62 11.04
CA SER A 632 -15.40 -12.04 10.27
C SER A 632 -14.14 -11.84 11.11
N ARG A 633 -12.99 -12.38 10.65
CA ARG A 633 -11.73 -12.17 11.36
C ARG A 633 -11.37 -10.69 11.36
N ILE A 634 -10.83 -10.22 12.48
CA ILE A 634 -10.42 -8.83 12.59
C ILE A 634 -9.40 -8.47 11.50
N SER A 635 -9.70 -7.40 10.76
CA SER A 635 -8.86 -6.88 9.68
C SER A 635 -8.70 -5.36 9.82
N ILE A 636 -7.76 -4.78 9.07
CA ILE A 636 -7.55 -3.33 9.10
C ILE A 636 -8.74 -2.54 8.54
N GLU A 637 -9.58 -3.18 7.72
CA GLU A 637 -10.76 -2.60 7.08
C GLU A 637 -11.78 -2.12 8.13
N PHE A 638 -11.82 -2.76 9.30
CA PHE A 638 -12.69 -2.36 10.41
C PHE A 638 -12.37 -0.94 10.90
N LYS A 639 -11.11 -0.49 10.83
CA LYS A 639 -10.67 0.77 11.43
C LYS A 639 -11.36 1.99 10.82
N ASP A 640 -11.56 1.98 9.51
CA ASP A 640 -11.99 3.17 8.77
C ASP A 640 -13.50 3.26 8.55
N MET A 641 -14.25 2.19 8.86
CA MET A 641 -15.69 2.10 8.57
C MET A 641 -16.53 3.23 9.15
N MET A 642 -16.21 3.67 10.37
CA MET A 642 -17.02 4.65 11.09
C MET A 642 -16.58 6.11 10.85
N HIS A 643 -15.48 6.36 10.12
CA HIS A 643 -14.97 7.72 9.93
C HIS A 643 -15.98 8.64 9.23
N GLN A 644 -16.66 8.16 8.19
CA GLN A 644 -17.55 8.98 7.36
C GLN A 644 -19.02 9.03 7.84
N ARG A 645 -19.42 8.18 8.80
CA ARG A 645 -20.80 8.13 9.33
C ARG A 645 -21.11 9.37 10.18
N LYS A 646 -22.35 9.87 10.16
CA LYS A 646 -22.80 11.06 10.91
C LYS A 646 -23.99 10.71 11.81
N GLY A 647 -24.24 11.54 12.81
CA GLY A 647 -25.42 11.40 13.66
C GLY A 647 -26.72 11.53 12.86
N GLU A 648 -27.64 10.60 13.08
CA GLU A 648 -28.99 10.59 12.55
C GLU A 648 -29.98 9.97 13.54
N GLY A 649 -31.27 10.24 13.41
CA GLY A 649 -32.31 9.54 14.16
C GLY A 649 -32.24 9.63 15.71
N PHE A 650 -32.81 8.61 16.34
CA PHE A 650 -32.97 8.39 17.77
C PHE A 650 -32.09 7.24 18.29
N THR A 651 -32.25 6.81 19.53
CA THR A 651 -31.39 5.78 20.14
C THR A 651 -32.19 4.50 20.34
N ALA A 652 -31.92 3.50 19.50
CA ALA A 652 -32.53 2.15 19.55
C ALA A 652 -31.49 1.10 19.97
N LEU A 653 -30.93 1.31 21.17
CA LEU A 653 -29.86 0.53 21.76
C LEU A 653 -30.28 -0.92 22.04
N TRP A 654 -31.49 -1.14 22.56
CA TRP A 654 -31.97 -2.50 22.87
C TRP A 654 -32.20 -3.33 21.61
N ASP A 655 -32.73 -2.73 20.55
CA ASP A 655 -32.90 -3.41 19.26
C ASP A 655 -31.54 -3.74 18.62
N ALA A 656 -30.53 -2.86 18.75
CA ALA A 656 -29.17 -3.12 18.31
C ALA A 656 -28.48 -4.27 19.07
N ILE A 657 -28.60 -4.29 20.40
CA ILE A 657 -28.08 -5.38 21.24
C ILE A 657 -28.82 -6.69 20.94
N SER A 658 -30.13 -6.65 20.70
CA SER A 658 -30.92 -7.83 20.29
C SER A 658 -30.45 -8.37 18.94
N LYS A 659 -30.18 -7.49 17.96
CA LYS A 659 -29.61 -7.88 16.67
C LYS A 659 -28.22 -8.50 16.81
N ALA A 660 -27.37 -7.93 17.64
CA ALA A 660 -26.04 -8.45 17.95
C ALA A 660 -26.11 -9.83 18.64
N LYS A 661 -27.05 -10.03 19.57
CA LYS A 661 -27.34 -11.34 20.18
C LYS A 661 -27.66 -12.38 19.12
N ASP A 662 -28.55 -12.08 18.18
CA ASP A 662 -28.96 -13.03 17.15
C ASP A 662 -27.77 -13.46 16.26
N MET A 663 -26.88 -12.52 15.90
CA MET A 663 -25.64 -12.81 15.17
C MET A 663 -24.73 -13.76 15.96
N LEU A 664 -24.52 -13.48 17.25
CA LEU A 664 -23.66 -14.27 18.13
C LEU A 664 -24.21 -15.67 18.42
N VAL A 665 -25.52 -15.80 18.63
CA VAL A 665 -26.19 -17.09 18.84
C VAL A 665 -26.10 -17.94 17.57
N ALA A 666 -26.34 -17.35 16.40
CA ALA A 666 -26.17 -18.03 15.13
C ALA A 666 -24.71 -18.50 14.92
N PHE A 667 -23.73 -17.70 15.35
CA PHE A 667 -22.32 -18.05 15.28
C PHE A 667 -21.94 -19.18 16.27
N LYS A 668 -22.41 -19.13 17.52
CA LYS A 668 -22.21 -20.19 18.53
C LYS A 668 -22.83 -21.52 18.11
N GLY A 669 -23.94 -21.48 17.37
CA GLY A 669 -24.52 -22.67 16.76
C GLY A 669 -23.56 -23.39 15.80
N LYS A 670 -22.71 -22.65 15.10
CA LYS A 670 -21.63 -23.20 14.25
C LYS A 670 -20.39 -23.58 15.04
N TYR A 671 -20.05 -22.80 16.08
CA TYR A 671 -18.85 -22.96 16.91
C TYR A 671 -19.21 -22.99 18.41
N PRO A 672 -19.55 -24.16 18.99
CA PRO A 672 -20.14 -24.24 20.33
C PRO A 672 -19.23 -23.82 21.49
N LYS A 673 -17.92 -23.82 21.30
CA LYS A 673 -16.91 -23.49 22.34
C LYS A 673 -16.54 -22.00 22.37
N THR A 674 -17.09 -21.19 21.48
CA THR A 674 -16.76 -19.78 21.34
C THR A 674 -17.34 -18.95 22.47
N SER A 675 -16.53 -18.07 23.05
CA SER A 675 -17.01 -17.05 24.01
C SER A 675 -17.74 -15.95 23.26
N LEU A 676 -18.90 -15.52 23.74
CA LEU A 676 -19.72 -14.51 23.07
C LEU A 676 -19.69 -13.18 23.82
N ARG A 677 -19.50 -12.10 23.09
CA ARG A 677 -19.37 -10.77 23.68
C ARG A 677 -20.02 -9.69 22.83
N ILE A 678 -20.66 -8.74 23.49
CA ILE A 678 -21.16 -7.50 22.90
C ILE A 678 -20.43 -6.33 23.53
N ILE A 679 -20.02 -5.35 22.72
CA ILE A 679 -19.47 -4.08 23.20
C ILE A 679 -20.40 -2.95 22.72
N ALA A 680 -21.08 -2.29 23.65
CA ALA A 680 -21.94 -1.15 23.35
C ALA A 680 -21.16 0.17 23.48
N LEU A 681 -21.07 0.92 22.39
CA LEU A 681 -20.47 2.25 22.31
C LEU A 681 -21.60 3.28 22.09
N THR A 682 -22.00 4.01 23.13
CA THR A 682 -23.22 4.84 23.16
C THR A 682 -23.10 5.98 24.17
N ASP A 683 -24.08 6.88 24.22
CA ASP A 683 -24.31 7.79 25.36
C ASP A 683 -25.38 7.29 26.35
N GLY A 684 -25.85 6.05 26.19
CA GLY A 684 -26.50 5.27 27.27
C GLY A 684 -28.00 5.44 27.41
N GLU A 685 -28.64 6.33 26.64
CA GLU A 685 -30.07 6.60 26.71
C GLU A 685 -30.83 6.02 25.53
N ASP A 686 -31.51 4.89 25.75
CA ASP A 686 -32.49 4.38 24.79
C ASP A 686 -33.80 5.20 24.86
N ASN A 687 -34.35 5.57 23.71
CA ASN A 687 -35.60 6.33 23.64
C ASN A 687 -36.57 5.83 22.55
N ARG A 688 -36.18 4.83 21.76
CA ARG A 688 -36.95 4.35 20.61
C ARG A 688 -36.97 2.84 20.42
N SER A 689 -36.32 2.04 21.27
CA SER A 689 -36.34 0.59 21.07
C SER A 689 -37.73 -0.02 21.28
N GLN A 690 -38.03 -1.05 20.49
CA GLN A 690 -39.21 -1.90 20.70
C GLN A 690 -38.93 -3.01 21.72
N THR A 691 -37.68 -3.47 21.76
CA THR A 691 -37.20 -4.49 22.70
C THR A 691 -37.17 -3.95 24.13
N LYS A 692 -37.67 -4.73 25.09
CA LYS A 692 -37.63 -4.37 26.51
C LYS A 692 -36.32 -4.81 27.17
N PRO A 693 -35.68 -3.97 28.00
CA PRO A 693 -34.38 -4.27 28.60
C PRO A 693 -34.41 -5.47 29.55
N ALA A 694 -35.51 -5.68 30.29
CA ALA A 694 -35.65 -6.83 31.21
C ALA A 694 -35.66 -8.18 30.48
N GLU A 695 -36.39 -8.27 29.37
CA GLU A 695 -36.49 -9.47 28.54
C GLU A 695 -35.14 -9.72 27.84
N LEU A 696 -34.54 -8.68 27.26
CA LEU A 696 -33.23 -8.76 26.61
C LEU A 696 -32.11 -9.16 27.57
N CYS A 697 -32.09 -8.63 28.80
CA CYS A 697 -31.12 -8.99 29.82
C CYS A 697 -31.13 -10.50 30.11
N LYS A 698 -32.34 -11.07 30.22
CA LYS A 698 -32.52 -12.50 30.44
C LYS A 698 -32.04 -13.31 29.23
N ASP A 699 -32.38 -12.88 28.02
CA ASP A 699 -31.91 -13.51 26.78
C ASP A 699 -30.38 -13.57 26.69
N LEU A 700 -29.70 -12.46 27.03
CA LEU A 700 -28.22 -12.42 27.03
C LEU A 700 -27.63 -13.33 28.11
N TYR A 701 -28.23 -13.35 29.30
CA TYR A 701 -27.81 -14.21 30.40
C TYR A 701 -27.89 -15.70 30.01
N ASP A 702 -29.05 -16.11 29.45
CA ASP A 702 -29.34 -17.48 29.05
C ASP A 702 -28.45 -17.92 27.87
N ALA A 703 -28.11 -17.01 26.94
CA ALA A 703 -27.20 -17.28 25.82
C ALA A 703 -25.71 -17.29 26.21
N GLU A 704 -25.38 -16.94 27.47
CA GLU A 704 -24.02 -16.77 27.97
C GLU A 704 -23.22 -15.68 27.23
N ILE A 705 -23.90 -14.60 26.86
CA ILE A 705 -23.28 -13.45 26.20
C ILE A 705 -22.84 -12.44 27.26
N VAL A 706 -21.60 -11.99 27.16
CA VAL A 706 -21.04 -10.93 28.01
C VAL A 706 -21.30 -9.58 27.37
N LEU A 707 -21.97 -8.66 28.07
CA LEU A 707 -22.23 -7.30 27.55
C LEU A 707 -21.34 -6.27 28.26
N ASP A 708 -20.38 -5.74 27.52
CA ASP A 708 -19.64 -4.56 27.96
C ASP A 708 -20.30 -3.28 27.47
N SER A 709 -20.22 -2.25 28.30
CA SER A 709 -20.76 -0.92 28.00
C SER A 709 -19.70 0.16 28.19
N LEU A 710 -19.57 1.03 27.19
CA LEU A 710 -18.80 2.26 27.26
C LEU A 710 -19.72 3.44 26.94
N VAL A 711 -20.04 4.20 27.99
CA VAL A 711 -20.96 5.32 27.91
C VAL A 711 -20.19 6.63 27.89
N VAL A 712 -20.29 7.38 26.79
CA VAL A 712 -19.52 8.62 26.58
C VAL A 712 -20.43 9.85 26.77
N GLY A 713 -20.07 10.73 27.70
CA GLY A 713 -20.71 12.04 27.85
C GLY A 713 -22.15 12.00 28.35
N SER A 714 -22.48 11.04 29.22
CA SER A 714 -23.79 10.93 29.88
C SER A 714 -23.64 10.34 31.28
N THR A 715 -24.54 10.74 32.19
CA THR A 715 -24.65 10.16 33.53
C THR A 715 -25.75 9.10 33.65
N SER A 716 -26.59 8.95 32.61
CA SER A 716 -27.73 8.03 32.58
C SER A 716 -27.29 6.66 32.04
N THR A 717 -27.22 5.66 32.91
CA THR A 717 -26.66 4.33 32.59
C THR A 717 -27.44 3.18 33.23
N THR A 718 -28.64 3.44 33.75
CA THR A 718 -29.36 2.53 34.66
C THR A 718 -29.54 1.12 34.10
N ASP A 719 -30.21 0.96 32.96
CA ASP A 719 -30.51 -0.38 32.44
C ASP A 719 -29.29 -1.05 31.81
N LEU A 720 -28.47 -0.29 31.07
CA LEU A 720 -27.27 -0.82 30.44
C LEU A 720 -26.28 -1.38 31.47
N PHE A 721 -26.09 -0.68 32.60
CA PHE A 721 -25.20 -1.15 33.67
C PHE A 721 -25.79 -2.31 34.49
N LYS A 722 -27.13 -2.41 34.62
CA LYS A 722 -27.76 -3.63 35.15
C LYS A 722 -27.48 -4.82 34.25
N MET A 723 -27.59 -4.66 32.93
CA MET A 723 -27.32 -5.73 31.97
C MET A 723 -25.84 -6.16 31.99
N SER A 724 -24.90 -5.21 32.00
CA SER A 724 -23.48 -5.53 32.17
C SER A 724 -23.20 -6.27 33.48
N MET A 725 -23.86 -5.91 34.60
CA MET A 725 -23.76 -6.65 35.86
C MET A 725 -24.25 -8.11 35.74
N HIS A 726 -25.45 -8.32 35.20
CA HIS A 726 -26.05 -9.65 35.11
C HIS A 726 -25.26 -10.56 34.17
N THR A 727 -24.77 -10.02 33.06
CA THR A 727 -23.96 -10.75 32.06
C THR A 727 -22.49 -10.89 32.42
N GLY A 728 -22.02 -10.25 33.51
CA GLY A 728 -20.62 -10.27 33.93
C GLY A 728 -19.68 -9.41 33.08
N GLY A 729 -20.22 -8.46 32.31
CA GLY A 729 -19.46 -7.50 31.53
C GLY A 729 -18.95 -6.31 32.33
N TYR A 730 -18.05 -5.55 31.70
CA TYR A 730 -17.54 -4.28 32.20
C TYR A 730 -18.44 -3.12 31.81
N ALA A 731 -18.53 -2.14 32.70
CA ALA A 731 -19.31 -0.93 32.58
C ALA A 731 -18.40 0.27 32.79
N PHE A 732 -18.19 1.07 31.75
CA PHE A 732 -17.33 2.24 31.77
C PHE A 732 -18.15 3.50 31.52
N CYS A 733 -17.99 4.49 32.39
CA CYS A 733 -18.55 5.84 32.25
C CYS A 733 -17.41 6.86 32.48
N PRO A 734 -16.47 6.98 31.54
CA PRO A 734 -15.35 7.90 31.68
C PRO A 734 -15.84 9.34 31.84
N LYS A 735 -15.22 10.08 32.75
CA LYS A 735 -15.51 11.51 33.00
C LYS A 735 -14.44 12.44 32.46
N SER A 736 -13.48 11.92 31.70
CA SER A 736 -12.43 12.71 31.05
C SER A 736 -11.85 11.93 29.88
N ARG A 737 -11.25 12.67 28.94
CA ARG A 737 -10.59 12.08 27.77
C ARG A 737 -9.49 11.11 28.19
N LEU A 738 -8.73 11.47 29.23
CA LEU A 738 -7.69 10.61 29.79
C LEU A 738 -8.26 9.25 30.23
N VAL A 739 -9.35 9.23 31.01
CA VAL A 739 -9.97 7.98 31.46
C VAL A 739 -10.53 7.19 30.28
N LEU A 740 -11.15 7.85 29.29
CA LEU A 740 -11.65 7.22 28.06
C LEU A 740 -10.54 6.49 27.29
N PHE A 741 -9.42 7.18 27.05
CA PHE A 741 -8.26 6.61 26.37
C PHE A 741 -7.70 5.41 27.13
N GLN A 742 -7.62 5.50 28.46
CA GLN A 742 -7.14 4.38 29.26
C GLN A 742 -8.02 3.13 29.16
N THR A 743 -9.34 3.26 28.92
CA THR A 743 -10.26 2.11 28.89
C THR A 743 -9.87 1.11 27.81
N PHE A 744 -9.56 1.57 26.60
CA PHE A 744 -9.18 0.70 25.49
C PHE A 744 -7.70 0.33 25.46
N LEU A 745 -6.92 0.78 26.45
CA LEU A 745 -5.57 0.28 26.73
C LEU A 745 -5.58 -0.91 27.70
N LEU A 746 -6.74 -1.21 28.32
CA LEU A 746 -6.88 -2.34 29.23
C LEU A 746 -6.87 -3.65 28.42
N GLU A 747 -5.87 -4.49 28.66
CA GLU A 747 -5.81 -5.85 28.14
C GLU A 747 -7.07 -6.69 28.45
N PRO A 748 -7.65 -6.69 29.66
CA PRO A 748 -8.89 -7.42 29.93
C PRO A 748 -10.10 -6.80 29.23
N PHE A 749 -10.02 -5.56 28.74
CA PHE A 749 -11.03 -5.01 27.84
C PHE A 749 -10.81 -5.48 26.40
N LEU A 750 -9.57 -5.60 25.91
CA LEU A 750 -9.32 -6.05 24.54
C LEU A 750 -9.52 -7.56 24.35
N ASP A 751 -9.13 -8.37 25.33
CA ASP A 751 -9.17 -9.83 25.28
C ASP A 751 -9.93 -10.38 26.50
N ILE A 752 -11.02 -11.10 26.25
CA ILE A 752 -11.83 -11.69 27.32
C ILE A 752 -11.07 -12.79 28.09
N SER A 753 -10.09 -13.44 27.47
CA SER A 753 -9.29 -14.49 28.10
C SER A 753 -8.30 -13.94 29.12
N ALA A 754 -7.90 -12.67 28.95
CA ALA A 754 -7.09 -11.94 29.91
C ALA A 754 -7.90 -11.49 31.14
N ARG A 755 -9.24 -11.67 31.15
CA ARG A 755 -10.07 -11.36 32.33
C ARG A 755 -9.94 -12.41 33.43
N PRO A 756 -10.07 -11.99 34.70
CA PRO A 756 -10.45 -12.90 35.78
C PRO A 756 -11.73 -13.68 35.43
N ASP A 757 -12.01 -14.73 36.20
CA ASP A 757 -13.21 -15.54 35.99
C ASP A 757 -14.48 -14.67 35.99
N ILE A 758 -15.27 -14.79 34.93
CA ILE A 758 -16.46 -13.93 34.72
C ILE A 758 -17.57 -14.39 35.65
N VAL A 759 -17.94 -13.50 36.57
CA VAL A 759 -19.03 -13.73 37.52
C VAL A 759 -20.32 -13.14 36.96
N ARG A 760 -21.28 -14.01 36.61
CA ARG A 760 -22.64 -13.64 36.17
C ARG A 760 -23.58 -13.58 37.36
N THR A 761 -24.49 -12.61 37.37
CA THR A 761 -25.50 -12.47 38.44
C THR A 761 -26.87 -12.91 37.91
N PRO A 762 -27.53 -13.93 38.51
CA PRO A 762 -28.84 -14.38 38.06
C PRO A 762 -29.88 -13.25 38.03
N VAL A 763 -30.72 -13.23 36.99
CA VAL A 763 -31.82 -12.25 36.84
C VAL A 763 -33.04 -12.78 37.62
N VAL A 764 -33.17 -12.40 38.89
CA VAL A 764 -34.33 -12.77 39.73
C VAL A 764 -35.49 -11.79 39.53
N ASP A 765 -35.23 -10.50 39.79
CA ASP A 765 -36.16 -9.40 39.52
C ASP A 765 -35.39 -8.19 39.00
N TYR A 766 -35.51 -7.97 37.69
CA TYR A 766 -34.80 -6.90 37.00
C TYR A 766 -35.22 -5.50 37.46
N SER A 767 -36.46 -5.35 37.93
CA SER A 767 -36.99 -4.05 38.37
C SER A 767 -36.31 -3.55 39.65
N THR A 768 -35.94 -4.48 40.53
CA THR A 768 -35.28 -4.19 41.81
C THR A 768 -33.75 -4.28 41.76
N SER A 769 -33.16 -4.83 40.69
CA SER A 769 -31.71 -4.82 40.46
C SER A 769 -31.15 -3.39 40.46
N SER A 770 -30.06 -3.16 41.21
CA SER A 770 -29.30 -1.92 41.16
C SER A 770 -28.26 -1.94 40.03
N PRO A 771 -28.01 -0.82 39.33
CA PRO A 771 -26.96 -0.75 38.32
C PRO A 771 -25.57 -0.98 38.94
N LYS A 772 -24.68 -1.58 38.14
CA LYS A 772 -23.26 -1.73 38.50
C LYS A 772 -22.62 -0.35 38.73
N LYS A 773 -21.62 -0.26 39.61
CA LYS A 773 -20.70 0.89 39.60
C LYS A 773 -19.75 0.81 38.40
N PRO A 774 -19.26 1.94 37.87
CA PRO A 774 -18.25 1.93 36.82
C PRO A 774 -17.01 1.13 37.24
N ASP A 775 -16.49 0.30 36.33
CA ASP A 775 -15.31 -0.54 36.57
C ASP A 775 -14.00 0.27 36.59
N MET A 776 -14.02 1.52 36.11
CA MET A 776 -12.90 2.46 36.18
C MET A 776 -13.42 3.90 36.27
N GLU A 777 -13.32 4.52 37.44
CA GLU A 777 -13.67 5.93 37.64
C GLU A 777 -12.47 6.88 37.42
N ASN A 778 -11.26 6.37 37.65
CA ASN A 778 -10.01 7.12 37.53
C ASN A 778 -8.90 6.22 36.96
N ILE A 779 -7.75 6.79 36.62
CA ILE A 779 -6.68 6.01 35.98
C ILE A 779 -5.93 5.04 36.91
N TYR A 780 -6.13 5.14 38.23
CA TYR A 780 -5.42 4.36 39.24
C TYR A 780 -6.20 3.11 39.67
N GLU A 781 -7.52 3.15 39.56
CA GLU A 781 -8.42 2.04 39.86
C GLU A 781 -8.94 1.45 38.56
N PHE A 782 -8.39 0.30 38.15
CA PHE A 782 -8.73 -0.35 36.90
C PHE A 782 -8.91 -1.87 37.08
N PRO A 783 -9.71 -2.55 36.23
CA PRO A 783 -9.92 -3.99 36.33
C PRO A 783 -8.61 -4.78 36.17
N PRO A 784 -8.32 -5.77 37.02
CA PRO A 784 -7.08 -6.53 36.92
C PRO A 784 -7.10 -7.52 35.73
N CYS A 785 -5.91 -7.93 35.27
CA CYS A 785 -5.75 -9.10 34.43
C CYS A 785 -5.86 -10.40 35.25
N ARG A 786 -6.13 -11.52 34.57
CA ARG A 786 -5.99 -12.85 35.13
C ARG A 786 -4.55 -13.06 35.63
N PRO A 787 -4.33 -13.38 36.91
CA PRO A 787 -2.99 -13.65 37.42
C PRO A 787 -2.47 -14.98 36.86
N HIS A 788 -1.15 -15.09 36.68
CA HIS A 788 -0.56 -16.35 36.23
C HIS A 788 -0.69 -17.41 37.33
N PRO A 789 -1.00 -18.69 37.03
CA PRO A 789 -1.19 -19.73 38.05
C PRO A 789 0.01 -19.92 38.98
N LEU A 790 1.23 -19.69 38.48
CA LEU A 790 2.47 -19.81 39.26
C LEU A 790 2.85 -18.56 40.07
N GLU A 791 2.16 -17.43 39.88
CA GLU A 791 2.50 -16.15 40.52
C GLU A 791 2.37 -16.19 42.05
N ARG A 792 1.43 -17.02 42.54
CA ARG A 792 1.17 -17.30 43.97
C ARG A 792 1.87 -18.56 44.49
N GLY A 793 2.79 -19.13 43.72
CA GLY A 793 3.57 -20.31 44.12
C GLY A 793 4.65 -20.00 45.15
N SER A 794 5.39 -21.05 45.57
CA SER A 794 6.59 -20.89 46.38
C SER A 794 7.80 -20.59 45.50
N PHE A 795 8.71 -19.75 45.97
CA PHE A 795 9.89 -19.33 45.23
C PHE A 795 11.14 -19.49 46.10
N VAL A 796 12.26 -19.84 45.45
CA VAL A 796 13.58 -19.93 46.06
C VAL A 796 14.48 -18.82 45.51
N ALA A 797 15.23 -18.15 46.38
CA ALA A 797 16.20 -17.15 45.97
C ALA A 797 17.21 -17.74 44.97
N LEU A 798 17.62 -16.96 43.96
CA LEU A 798 18.47 -17.42 42.86
C LEU A 798 19.79 -18.04 43.35
N SER A 799 20.39 -17.47 44.41
CA SER A 799 21.60 -17.99 45.06
C SER A 799 21.46 -19.43 45.58
N ASN A 800 20.24 -19.82 45.94
CA ASN A 800 19.91 -21.17 46.40
C ASN A 800 19.29 -22.06 45.30
N ALA A 801 18.80 -21.47 44.20
CA ALA A 801 18.07 -22.17 43.15
C ALA A 801 18.90 -23.31 42.51
N GLY A 802 20.17 -23.05 42.16
CA GLY A 802 21.04 -24.07 41.54
C GLY A 802 21.19 -25.34 42.41
N ARG A 803 21.36 -25.17 43.73
CA ARG A 803 21.42 -26.29 44.69
C ARG A 803 20.06 -26.95 44.88
N TYR A 804 19.00 -26.15 45.01
CA TYR A 804 17.63 -26.63 45.21
C TYR A 804 17.20 -27.59 44.08
N PHE A 805 17.33 -27.19 42.82
CA PHE A 805 16.90 -28.02 41.69
C PHE A 805 17.80 -29.23 41.47
N THR A 806 19.12 -29.09 41.64
CA THR A 806 20.04 -30.23 41.53
C THR A 806 19.75 -31.31 42.59
N THR A 807 19.45 -30.90 43.83
CA THR A 807 19.12 -31.82 44.93
C THR A 807 17.76 -32.48 44.71
N ARG A 808 16.76 -31.71 44.24
CA ARG A 808 15.41 -32.21 43.97
C ARG A 808 15.37 -33.24 42.84
N THR A 809 16.08 -33.01 41.74
CA THR A 809 16.21 -33.99 40.64
C THR A 809 16.82 -35.32 41.12
N ALA A 810 17.75 -35.28 42.07
CA ALA A 810 18.35 -36.49 42.67
C ALA A 810 17.40 -37.25 43.63
N LEU A 811 16.45 -36.54 44.27
CA LEU A 811 15.43 -37.12 45.16
C LEU A 811 14.25 -37.71 44.38
N GLU A 812 13.77 -37.05 43.32
CA GLU A 812 12.62 -37.48 42.52
C GLU A 812 12.92 -38.70 41.63
N SER A 813 14.21 -39.03 41.38
CA SER A 813 14.58 -40.28 40.71
C SER A 813 14.22 -41.56 41.48
N ASN A 814 13.77 -41.47 42.73
CA ASN A 814 13.46 -42.62 43.59
C ASN A 814 11.98 -42.82 43.96
N THR A 815 11.04 -41.96 43.54
CA THR A 815 9.60 -42.13 43.85
C THR A 815 8.68 -41.68 42.71
N LEU A 816 7.64 -42.49 42.48
CA LEU A 816 6.58 -42.46 41.45
C LEU A 816 6.25 -41.16 40.70
N ARG A 817 6.01 -41.34 39.40
CA ARG A 817 5.68 -40.36 38.35
C ARG A 817 4.39 -39.58 38.65
N TRP A 818 4.51 -38.25 38.73
CA TRP A 818 3.43 -37.30 38.48
C TRP A 818 3.56 -36.79 37.04
N SER A 819 2.55 -37.00 36.21
CA SER A 819 2.46 -36.52 34.83
C SER A 819 1.96 -35.07 34.79
N ASP A 820 2.55 -34.29 33.88
CA ASP A 820 2.15 -32.93 33.43
C ASP A 820 2.89 -31.71 34.03
N THR A 821 4.16 -31.86 34.43
CA THR A 821 5.04 -30.70 34.65
C THR A 821 6.33 -30.89 33.84
N PHE A 822 6.75 -29.84 33.14
CA PHE A 822 7.99 -29.81 32.36
C PHE A 822 9.12 -30.50 33.12
N SER A 823 9.59 -31.64 32.60
CA SER A 823 10.56 -32.52 33.25
C SER A 823 11.80 -31.73 33.69
N ILE A 824 11.90 -31.48 35.00
CA ILE A 824 13.02 -30.80 35.63
C ILE A 824 14.23 -31.74 35.56
N GLY A 825 15.18 -31.42 34.68
CA GLY A 825 16.59 -31.80 34.90
C GLY A 825 17.31 -32.63 33.84
N SER A 826 16.68 -33.10 32.75
CA SER A 826 17.41 -33.92 31.74
C SER A 826 17.33 -33.41 30.30
N GLY A 827 16.44 -32.47 29.99
CA GLY A 827 16.30 -31.88 28.65
C GLY A 827 17.22 -30.69 28.37
N ARG A 828 17.40 -30.35 27.08
CA ARG A 828 18.17 -29.19 26.61
C ARG A 828 17.73 -27.88 27.28
N ALA A 829 16.43 -27.70 27.53
CA ALA A 829 15.85 -26.52 28.18
C ALA A 829 16.33 -26.36 29.65
N GLY A 830 16.38 -27.44 30.42
CA GLY A 830 16.87 -27.38 31.81
C GLY A 830 18.33 -26.94 31.91
N LYS A 831 19.18 -27.34 30.96
CA LYS A 831 20.57 -26.87 30.87
C LYS A 831 20.65 -25.38 30.56
N THR A 832 19.82 -24.89 29.64
CA THR A 832 19.72 -23.45 29.33
C THR A 832 19.32 -22.66 30.57
N PHE A 833 18.30 -23.09 31.31
CA PHE A 833 17.83 -22.37 32.50
C PHE A 833 18.89 -22.34 33.62
N LEU A 834 19.59 -23.45 33.85
CA LEU A 834 20.71 -23.48 34.80
C LEU A 834 21.88 -22.59 34.34
N SER A 835 22.11 -22.47 33.03
CA SER A 835 23.08 -21.54 32.47
C SER A 835 22.69 -20.09 32.73
N GLU A 836 21.40 -19.74 32.58
CA GLU A 836 20.90 -18.38 32.91
C GLU A 836 21.05 -18.07 34.41
N ILE A 837 20.71 -19.02 35.28
CA ILE A 837 20.90 -18.88 36.73
C ILE A 837 22.38 -18.61 37.04
N SER A 838 23.28 -19.39 36.43
CA SER A 838 24.72 -19.24 36.62
C SER A 838 25.23 -17.89 36.08
N PHE A 839 24.70 -17.42 34.95
CA PHE A 839 25.08 -16.15 34.35
C PHE A 839 24.69 -14.97 35.24
N ILE A 840 23.47 -14.95 35.80
CA ILE A 840 23.04 -13.87 36.69
C ILE A 840 23.83 -13.89 38.00
N LEU A 841 24.11 -15.06 38.57
CA LEU A 841 24.95 -15.17 39.78
C LEU A 841 26.39 -14.68 39.54
N ALA A 842 26.92 -14.86 38.32
CA ALA A 842 28.24 -14.34 37.95
C ALA A 842 28.23 -12.82 37.67
N ASN A 843 27.06 -12.23 37.40
CA ASN A 843 26.87 -10.83 37.04
C ASN A 843 25.78 -10.19 37.95
N GLU A 844 25.92 -10.33 39.27
CA GLU A 844 24.93 -9.79 40.20
C GLU A 844 24.85 -8.25 40.12
N GLN A 845 23.62 -7.74 40.14
CA GLN A 845 23.32 -6.32 40.16
C GLN A 845 22.63 -5.96 41.47
N SER A 846 23.13 -4.93 42.16
CA SER A 846 22.65 -4.59 43.50
C SER A 846 21.19 -4.13 43.55
N PHE A 847 20.61 -3.73 42.41
CA PHE A 847 19.22 -3.28 42.32
C PHE A 847 18.23 -4.40 41.95
N LEU A 848 18.68 -5.66 41.83
CA LEU A 848 17.84 -6.81 41.46
C LEU A 848 17.93 -7.94 42.49
N ASP A 849 16.78 -8.38 42.99
CA ASP A 849 16.64 -9.66 43.69
C ASP A 849 15.83 -10.63 42.84
N VAL A 850 16.42 -11.79 42.51
CA VAL A 850 15.79 -12.79 41.63
C VAL A 850 15.38 -14.03 42.41
N TYR A 851 14.16 -14.51 42.16
CA TYR A 851 13.56 -15.67 42.79
C TYR A 851 13.00 -16.61 41.73
N VAL A 852 13.31 -17.90 41.82
CA VAL A 852 12.88 -18.94 40.87
C VAL A 852 11.75 -19.74 41.49
N ASN A 853 10.68 -20.02 40.73
CA ASN A 853 9.55 -20.78 41.24
C ASN A 853 9.93 -22.23 41.50
N GLU A 854 9.57 -22.75 42.68
CA GLU A 854 9.95 -24.10 43.12
C GLU A 854 9.33 -25.24 42.30
N ARG A 855 8.19 -25.00 41.66
CA ARG A 855 7.48 -26.00 40.84
C ARG A 855 7.89 -25.96 39.38
N ASP A 856 8.32 -24.80 38.90
CA ASP A 856 8.68 -24.58 37.51
C ASP A 856 9.86 -23.62 37.39
N MET A 857 11.02 -24.18 37.04
CA MET A 857 12.27 -23.44 36.90
C MET A 857 12.25 -22.42 35.75
N SER A 858 11.23 -22.42 34.90
CA SER A 858 11.05 -21.44 33.83
C SER A 858 10.34 -20.15 34.27
N PHE A 859 9.71 -20.12 35.46
CA PHE A 859 8.95 -18.97 35.94
C PHE A 859 9.64 -18.31 37.13
N TRP A 860 10.03 -17.05 36.96
CA TRP A 860 10.80 -16.30 37.94
C TRP A 860 10.03 -15.05 38.39
N LYS A 861 10.28 -14.64 39.62
CA LYS A 861 9.86 -13.37 40.19
C LYS A 861 11.11 -12.55 40.47
N VAL A 862 11.15 -11.32 40.00
CA VAL A 862 12.27 -10.40 40.17
C VAL A 862 11.76 -9.18 40.91
N ILE A 863 12.50 -8.71 41.91
CA ILE A 863 12.26 -7.46 42.61
C ILE A 863 13.33 -6.48 42.13
N MET A 864 12.91 -5.35 41.56
CA MET A 864 13.79 -4.32 41.01
C MET A 864 13.62 -3.02 41.79
N GLU A 865 14.72 -2.44 42.25
CA GLU A 865 14.73 -1.08 42.79
C GLU A 865 14.67 -0.05 41.66
N GLY A 866 13.89 1.01 41.86
CA GLY A 866 13.75 2.09 40.89
C GLY A 866 15.06 2.87 40.69
N PRO A 867 15.39 3.29 39.45
CA PRO A 867 16.66 3.96 39.19
C PRO A 867 16.87 5.25 39.99
N THR A 868 18.08 5.45 40.52
CA THR A 868 18.49 6.71 41.16
C THR A 868 18.41 7.88 40.17
N SER A 869 18.00 9.06 40.65
CA SER A 869 17.83 10.27 39.81
C SER A 869 16.75 10.13 38.74
N SER A 870 15.79 9.22 38.92
CA SER A 870 14.60 9.07 38.09
C SER A 870 13.34 9.39 38.90
N PRO A 871 12.16 9.63 38.28
CA PRO A 871 10.92 9.78 39.03
C PRO A 871 10.46 8.49 39.73
N TYR A 872 11.08 7.35 39.39
CA TYR A 872 10.83 6.01 39.97
C TYR A 872 11.72 5.69 41.17
N GLU A 873 12.64 6.60 41.54
CA GLU A 873 13.57 6.43 42.66
C GLU A 873 12.82 6.15 43.99
N ASN A 874 13.38 5.22 44.79
CA ASN A 874 12.77 4.67 46.02
C ASN A 874 11.52 3.80 45.78
N GLY A 875 11.14 3.55 44.53
CA GLY A 875 10.14 2.54 44.18
C GLY A 875 10.74 1.13 44.20
N VAL A 876 9.89 0.14 44.48
CA VAL A 876 10.23 -1.29 44.39
C VAL A 876 9.23 -1.97 43.47
N TYR A 877 9.73 -2.60 42.41
CA TYR A 877 8.93 -3.14 41.32
C TYR A 877 9.07 -4.64 41.23
N ALA A 878 7.98 -5.36 41.49
CA ALA A 878 7.90 -6.78 41.24
C ALA A 878 7.69 -7.03 39.75
N ILE A 879 8.43 -7.96 39.18
CA ILE A 879 8.44 -8.35 37.78
C ILE A 879 8.28 -9.87 37.71
N SER A 880 7.46 -10.35 36.79
CA SER A 880 7.41 -11.77 36.42
C SER A 880 8.21 -11.99 35.14
N VAL A 881 8.98 -13.07 35.11
CA VAL A 881 9.74 -13.51 33.94
C VAL A 881 9.36 -14.96 33.65
N ARG A 882 8.98 -15.27 32.42
CA ARG A 882 8.69 -16.63 31.97
C ARG A 882 9.54 -17.00 30.78
N LEU A 883 10.36 -18.02 30.94
CA LEU A 883 11.17 -18.62 29.88
C LEU A 883 10.28 -19.59 29.10
N THR A 884 9.81 -19.18 27.93
CA THR A 884 8.92 -20.02 27.12
C THR A 884 9.68 -21.19 26.49
N GLU A 885 8.96 -22.16 25.90
CA GLU A 885 9.57 -23.29 25.18
C GLU A 885 10.50 -22.86 24.03
N GLY A 886 10.27 -21.68 23.47
CA GLY A 886 11.10 -21.10 22.41
C GLY A 886 12.36 -20.39 22.92
N PHE A 887 12.55 -20.24 24.24
CA PHE A 887 13.73 -19.58 24.78
C PHE A 887 14.98 -20.46 24.63
N PRO A 888 16.13 -19.94 24.15
CA PRO A 888 16.45 -18.52 23.93
C PRO A 888 16.20 -18.03 22.50
N GLN A 889 15.69 -18.85 21.58
CA GLN A 889 15.40 -18.39 20.21
C GLN A 889 14.35 -17.27 20.17
N THR A 890 13.42 -17.28 21.12
CA THR A 890 12.47 -16.20 21.36
C THR A 890 12.73 -15.53 22.71
N PRO A 891 12.40 -14.23 22.87
CA PRO A 891 12.59 -13.52 24.12
C PRO A 891 11.77 -14.14 25.26
N PRO A 892 12.20 -13.95 26.52
CA PRO A 892 11.37 -14.31 27.66
C PRO A 892 10.14 -13.40 27.72
N LEU A 893 9.03 -13.91 28.26
CA LEU A 893 7.87 -13.06 28.55
C LEU A 893 8.10 -12.35 29.87
N VAL A 894 8.08 -11.02 29.85
CA VAL A 894 8.35 -10.20 31.03
C VAL A 894 7.19 -9.24 31.28
N ARG A 895 6.80 -9.10 32.55
CA ARG A 895 5.68 -8.26 32.95
C ARG A 895 5.90 -7.66 34.33
N PHE A 896 5.74 -6.35 34.47
CA PHE A 896 5.66 -5.68 35.77
C PHE A 896 4.38 -6.12 36.49
N LEU A 897 4.51 -6.68 37.68
CA LEU A 897 3.40 -7.00 38.57
C LEU A 897 2.99 -5.76 39.38
N THR A 898 3.95 -4.92 39.72
CA THR A 898 3.69 -3.62 40.34
C THR A 898 3.16 -2.64 39.28
N PRO A 899 1.93 -2.10 39.44
CA PRO A 899 1.41 -1.09 38.53
C PRO A 899 2.30 0.16 38.49
N MET A 900 2.46 0.77 37.31
CA MET A 900 3.27 1.97 37.15
C MET A 900 2.74 2.88 36.03
N LEU A 901 3.03 4.17 36.17
CA LEU A 901 2.80 5.16 35.12
C LEU A 901 4.10 5.32 34.32
N HIS A 902 4.12 4.81 33.08
CA HIS A 902 5.29 4.90 32.22
C HIS A 902 4.89 4.87 30.73
N PRO A 903 5.48 5.70 29.85
CA PRO A 903 5.15 5.75 28.41
C PRO A 903 5.14 4.39 27.70
N ASN A 904 6.13 3.55 27.99
CA ASN A 904 6.35 2.25 27.33
C ASN A 904 5.78 1.03 28.09
N ILE A 905 5.06 1.22 29.20
CA ILE A 905 4.57 0.11 30.03
C ILE A 905 3.07 0.24 30.22
N THR A 906 2.31 -0.80 29.88
CA THR A 906 0.86 -0.79 30.05
C THR A 906 0.48 -0.75 31.52
N LYS A 907 -0.78 -0.39 31.83
CA LYS A 907 -1.31 -0.48 33.21
C LYS A 907 -1.18 -1.86 33.85
N HIS A 908 -1.20 -2.90 33.02
CA HIS A 908 -1.03 -4.28 33.45
C HIS A 908 0.42 -4.75 33.38
N GLY A 909 1.37 -3.85 33.14
CA GLY A 909 2.80 -4.10 33.23
C GLY A 909 3.45 -4.78 32.02
N ARG A 910 2.76 -4.86 30.87
CA ARG A 910 3.38 -5.32 29.62
C ARG A 910 4.33 -4.25 29.12
N VAL A 911 5.56 -4.65 28.80
CA VAL A 911 6.61 -3.74 28.32
C VAL A 911 6.60 -3.72 26.80
N CYS A 912 6.57 -2.53 26.21
CA CYS A 912 6.77 -2.31 24.78
C CYS A 912 8.20 -1.81 24.57
N HIS A 913 9.07 -2.71 24.13
CA HIS A 913 10.47 -2.41 23.85
C HIS A 913 10.99 -3.39 22.80
N THR A 914 11.84 -2.91 21.90
CA THR A 914 12.33 -3.68 20.74
C THR A 914 13.06 -4.97 21.11
N VAL A 915 13.61 -5.07 22.33
CA VAL A 915 14.23 -6.30 22.86
C VAL A 915 13.26 -7.49 22.89
N PHE A 916 11.94 -7.25 22.94
CA PHE A 916 10.91 -8.28 22.93
C PHE A 916 10.37 -8.56 21.51
N THR A 917 10.88 -7.88 20.48
CA THR A 917 10.47 -8.01 19.09
C THR A 917 11.69 -8.21 18.17
N SER A 918 11.99 -7.26 17.28
CA SER A 918 13.07 -7.34 16.28
C SER A 918 14.47 -7.17 16.86
N GLY A 919 14.60 -6.61 18.06
CA GLY A 919 15.87 -6.40 18.76
C GLY A 919 16.35 -7.60 19.57
N TRP A 920 15.55 -8.66 19.69
CA TRP A 920 15.94 -9.87 20.40
C TRP A 920 17.10 -10.58 19.71
N LYS A 921 18.06 -11.06 20.51
CA LYS A 921 19.11 -11.97 20.05
C LYS A 921 19.10 -13.18 20.96
N ASP A 922 19.23 -14.37 20.39
CA ASP A 922 19.35 -15.64 21.11
C ASP A 922 20.62 -15.76 21.98
N THR A 923 21.54 -14.81 21.83
CA THR A 923 22.70 -14.59 22.70
C THR A 923 22.40 -13.73 23.93
N TYR A 924 21.22 -13.11 24.02
CA TYR A 924 20.84 -12.30 25.18
C TYR A 924 20.38 -13.17 26.33
N HIS A 925 20.86 -12.81 27.53
CA HIS A 925 20.47 -13.43 28.79
C HIS A 925 19.28 -12.68 29.41
N VAL A 926 18.58 -13.34 30.34
CA VAL A 926 17.52 -12.70 31.15
C VAL A 926 18.05 -11.46 31.87
N HIS A 927 19.30 -11.52 32.33
CA HIS A 927 20.04 -10.37 32.89
C HIS A 927 19.98 -9.14 31.98
N THR A 928 20.28 -9.31 30.69
CA THR A 928 20.30 -8.22 29.71
C THR A 928 18.92 -7.59 29.54
N VAL A 929 17.86 -8.41 29.56
CA VAL A 929 16.48 -7.93 29.47
C VAL A 929 16.10 -7.10 30.70
N LEU A 930 16.47 -7.54 31.90
CA LEU A 930 16.21 -6.80 33.14
C LEU A 930 16.99 -5.47 33.18
N GLN A 931 18.21 -5.45 32.65
CA GLN A 931 18.97 -4.21 32.49
C GLN A 931 18.27 -3.22 31.55
N TYR A 932 17.79 -3.68 30.38
CA TYR A 932 17.02 -2.83 29.47
C TYR A 932 15.76 -2.26 30.14
N MET A 933 15.07 -3.03 30.97
CA MET A 933 13.91 -2.53 31.70
C MET A 933 14.28 -1.43 32.71
N TYR A 934 15.40 -1.60 33.43
CA TYR A 934 15.90 -0.58 34.35
C TYR A 934 16.28 0.72 33.59
N ASP A 935 16.95 0.57 32.45
CA ASP A 935 17.34 1.72 31.61
C ASP A 935 16.13 2.41 30.98
N LEU A 936 15.08 1.66 30.62
CA LEU A 936 13.83 2.19 30.09
C LEU A 936 13.12 3.08 31.12
N LEU A 937 13.10 2.69 32.40
CA LEU A 937 12.56 3.53 33.48
C LEU A 937 13.31 4.86 33.62
N LYS A 938 14.61 4.86 33.29
CA LYS A 938 15.44 6.07 33.34
C LYS A 938 15.25 6.94 32.09
N ASN A 939 15.15 6.31 30.92
CA ASN A 939 15.06 6.96 29.62
C ASN A 939 13.89 6.34 28.82
N PRO A 940 12.66 6.87 28.97
CA PRO A 940 11.52 6.39 28.19
C PRO A 940 11.71 6.63 26.69
N GLU A 941 11.20 5.73 25.86
CA GLU A 941 11.34 5.76 24.40
C GLU A 941 10.02 6.26 23.77
N PRO A 942 9.94 7.51 23.28
CA PRO A 942 8.69 8.09 22.81
C PRO A 942 8.14 7.42 21.55
N GLU A 943 9.02 6.93 20.68
CA GLU A 943 8.67 6.28 19.40
C GLU A 943 7.93 4.95 19.62
N ASP A 944 8.21 4.26 20.72
CA ASP A 944 7.63 2.95 21.08
C ASP A 944 6.61 3.06 22.24
N ALA A 945 6.03 4.25 22.42
CA ALA A 945 5.08 4.50 23.49
C ALA A 945 3.77 3.73 23.33
N VAL A 946 3.28 3.14 24.42
CA VAL A 946 2.00 2.43 24.45
C VAL A 946 0.84 3.40 24.70
N ASP A 947 1.12 4.46 25.45
CA ASP A 947 0.20 5.53 25.83
C ASP A 947 0.73 6.88 25.32
N GLU A 948 0.21 7.28 24.16
CA GLU A 948 0.55 8.54 23.50
C GLU A 948 0.24 9.77 24.37
N LEU A 949 -0.78 9.70 25.23
CA LEU A 949 -1.14 10.81 26.11
C LEU A 949 -0.22 10.91 27.33
N ALA A 950 0.13 9.78 27.95
CA ALA A 950 1.15 9.75 28.99
C ALA A 950 2.49 10.25 28.44
N THR A 951 2.82 9.89 27.20
CA THR A 951 4.00 10.35 26.48
C THR A 951 3.93 11.86 26.24
N LEU A 952 2.85 12.36 25.65
CA LEU A 952 2.67 13.79 25.44
C LEU A 952 2.79 14.58 26.75
N LYS A 953 2.19 14.10 27.84
CA LYS A 953 2.30 14.75 29.16
C LYS A 953 3.72 14.69 29.73
N PHE A 954 4.40 13.55 29.58
CA PHE A 954 5.78 13.35 30.01
C PHE A 954 6.76 14.31 29.32
N TRP A 955 6.56 14.55 28.02
CA TRP A 955 7.47 15.40 27.21
C TRP A 955 7.09 16.88 27.20
N THR A 956 5.82 17.24 27.35
CA THR A 956 5.37 18.65 27.34
C THR A 956 5.54 19.35 28.69
N ASP A 957 5.37 18.63 29.80
CA ASP A 957 5.61 19.14 31.17
C ASP A 957 6.21 18.05 32.06
N GLN A 958 7.49 17.80 31.81
CA GLN A 958 8.27 16.77 32.51
C GLN A 958 8.28 16.97 34.03
N ASN A 959 8.18 18.22 34.51
CA ASN A 959 8.13 18.50 35.95
C ASN A 959 6.82 18.03 36.57
N THR A 960 5.69 18.37 35.97
CA THR A 960 4.37 17.93 36.45
C THR A 960 4.23 16.41 36.35
N ALA A 961 4.69 15.81 35.24
CA ALA A 961 4.70 14.36 35.07
C ALA A 961 5.56 13.66 36.14
N ASN A 962 6.78 14.15 36.40
CA ASN A 962 7.65 13.60 37.43
C ASN A 962 7.05 13.73 38.84
N VAL A 963 6.36 14.84 39.15
CA VAL A 963 5.66 15.02 40.42
C VAL A 963 4.53 14.00 40.57
N GLU A 964 3.74 13.77 39.51
CA GLU A 964 2.66 12.79 39.51
C GLU A 964 3.18 11.36 39.65
N ILE A 965 4.24 10.99 38.92
CA ILE A 965 4.89 9.68 39.03
C ILE A 965 5.42 9.48 40.46
N ARG A 966 6.16 10.45 41.02
CA ARG A 966 6.66 10.35 42.41
C ARG A 966 5.54 10.25 43.43
N LYS A 967 4.43 10.98 43.20
CA LYS A 967 3.23 10.85 44.04
C LYS A 967 2.67 9.44 43.93
N TYR A 968 2.55 8.90 42.71
CA TYR A 968 2.07 7.56 42.47
C TYR A 968 2.95 6.49 43.15
N VAL A 969 4.27 6.59 43.00
CA VAL A 969 5.26 5.71 43.64
C VAL A 969 5.11 5.72 45.17
N ARG A 970 4.86 6.88 45.78
CA ARG A 970 4.61 6.99 47.23
C ARG A 970 3.26 6.42 47.68
N THR A 971 2.27 6.40 46.78
CA THR A 971 0.92 5.87 47.06
C THR A 971 0.78 4.38 46.78
N LEU A 972 1.70 3.79 46.00
CA LEU A 972 1.75 2.35 45.84
C LEU A 972 1.90 1.76 47.24
N PRO A 973 0.92 0.95 47.71
CA PRO A 973 1.01 0.40 49.03
C PRO A 973 2.28 -0.45 49.09
N TRP A 974 3.00 -0.36 50.21
CA TRP A 974 4.02 -1.32 50.65
C TRP A 974 3.36 -2.73 50.79
N GLU A 975 2.82 -3.29 49.72
CA GLU A 975 2.30 -4.67 49.68
C GLU A 975 3.42 -5.66 49.30
N ALA A 976 4.69 -5.25 49.41
CA ALA A 976 5.83 -6.17 49.44
C ALA A 976 5.68 -7.23 50.56
N ASN A 977 4.91 -6.95 51.61
CA ASN A 977 4.60 -7.91 52.67
C ASN A 977 3.52 -8.96 52.34
N LYS A 978 2.87 -8.94 51.16
CA LYS A 978 2.00 -10.06 50.71
C LYS A 978 2.76 -11.13 49.92
N TYR A 979 4.01 -10.85 49.55
CA TYR A 979 4.84 -11.73 48.72
C TYR A 979 6.14 -12.18 49.41
N ASN A 980 6.24 -11.97 50.74
CA ASN A 980 7.21 -12.64 51.62
C ASN A 980 6.69 -14.01 52.06
#